data_AF-A0A9W4KQE1-F1
#
_entry.id   AF-A0A9W4KQE1-F1
#
_cell.length_a   1.000
_cell.length_b   1.000
_cell.length_c   1.000
_cell.angle_alpha   90.00
_cell.angle_beta   90.00
_cell.angle_gamma   90.00
#
_symmetry.space_group_name_H-M   'P 1'
#
loop_
_entity.id
_entity.type
_entity.pdbx_description
1 polymer ?
#
loop_
_entity_poly.entity_id
_entity_poly.type
_entity_poly.pdbx_seq_one_letter_code
_entity_poly.pdbx_strand_id
1 'polypeptide(L)'
;MMFSVSAVPTILYGNSSTIFKEPQDDPSSYRTRSTSPPCEKIIEEAERTNRRNGHENFGFLSKEAGFSPLQTIKALPPSHAVWDRLAADLPRLVQTQTVRETVTNMPLLDASAEALPDIYLQRAATILGMTAHVFVRMEGSEPLTLKYDSHGDILPPSLESPWTVVCRRLGRPATALTYVDGVVCNFISTSLSRSGVTLENLELLVPTVGTKEEHRFVGIMIEINAKTIPILHHIIEAQRSILAKDSSSLKDAIRSLHALLKQVTEILNKLHASRAHNTHIDPVLWTLTVGNLGIPWVKGMVGAAGTAHPLFHMMDEFAGRFEYNTGIGQEAQIVRAAYPIHWRQFLEAMTEVSATEYIAASKDRELMDLWRTFISSYHGNDGLLGFHRRKVFGFLAVSFRIGRSTTINGLGRERRTEPWHEVDQELEKARLERRCLDLDDHTPDTEPSSNKVFVSQLIKHNSEETGYWFSAEGGVYDASAFMQRHPGGDTVIALCSGQDVTDSLTAVGHLTNSLIRNKLESYRIGTLEKPKFASSHAEELYMAAVDLGQKAAEMENVHRRNFQLLNGKLTMLDEPETLTPKKERHLIDSKKRLQDEHVPVLAMLLDALLDSIGKLDMEFDLSATRAQMAVLVTPGTGLGTVTRFLDYETALDGLKKDSSRLTEVKELVAMVLGTFEDPGFTYSEQSQLESIVDTLSRVASPLVVLAGK
;
A
#
# COMPACT_ATOMS: atom_id res chain seq x y z
N MET A 1 13.25 16.78 18.98
CA MET A 1 12.42 16.41 20.15
C MET A 1 11.88 15.01 19.91
N MET A 2 12.37 14.03 20.66
CA MET A 2 11.86 12.65 20.66
C MET A 2 10.43 12.67 21.22
N PHE A 3 9.45 12.27 20.42
CA PHE A 3 8.10 12.04 20.94
C PHE A 3 8.06 10.63 21.55
N SER A 4 7.95 10.61 22.89
CA SER A 4 7.63 9.41 23.66
C SER A 4 6.27 8.89 23.24
N VAL A 5 6.22 7.66 22.70
CA VAL A 5 4.97 6.90 22.54
C VAL A 5 4.62 6.32 23.92
N SER A 6 4.19 7.20 24.83
CA SER A 6 3.72 6.83 26.17
C SER A 6 2.43 7.57 26.48
N ALA A 7 1.34 7.17 25.82
CA ALA A 7 -0.03 7.42 26.27
C ALA A 7 -1.01 6.60 25.42
N VAL A 8 -0.95 5.27 25.53
CA VAL A 8 -2.15 4.46 25.30
C VAL A 8 -2.99 4.64 26.56
N PRO A 9 -4.24 5.14 26.50
CA PRO A 9 -5.11 5.10 27.66
C PRO A 9 -5.29 3.64 28.04
N THR A 10 -4.84 3.28 29.24
CA THR A 10 -5.23 2.04 29.90
C THR A 10 -6.74 2.08 30.09
N ILE A 11 -7.50 1.60 29.10
CA ILE A 11 -8.89 1.26 29.31
C ILE A 11 -8.84 0.03 30.22
N LEU A 12 -9.18 0.26 31.49
CA LEU A 12 -9.39 -0.76 32.50
C LEU A 12 -10.43 -1.75 31.97
N TYR A 13 -9.96 -2.87 31.41
CA TYR A 13 -10.79 -4.04 31.19
C TYR A 13 -11.10 -4.62 32.56
N GLY A 14 -12.33 -4.38 33.03
CA GLY A 14 -12.85 -5.02 34.23
C GLY A 14 -12.75 -6.53 34.10
N ASN A 15 -12.28 -7.17 35.17
CA ASN A 15 -12.28 -8.61 35.35
C ASN A 15 -13.65 -9.19 34.96
N SER A 16 -13.70 -9.89 33.82
CA SER A 16 -14.78 -10.81 33.49
C SER A 16 -14.61 -12.10 34.30
N SER A 17 -14.65 -11.98 35.62
CA SER A 17 -14.55 -13.10 36.56
C SER A 17 -15.75 -13.12 37.49
N THR A 18 -16.97 -13.02 36.96
CA THR A 18 -18.20 -13.24 37.75
C THR A 18 -19.38 -13.68 36.87
N ILE A 19 -19.26 -14.78 36.11
CA ILE A 19 -20.38 -15.71 35.86
C ILE A 19 -19.81 -17.13 35.65
N PHE A 20 -19.20 -17.72 36.69
CA PHE A 20 -19.03 -19.17 36.78
C PHE A 20 -19.17 -19.56 38.25
N LYS A 21 -20.31 -20.16 38.60
CA LYS A 21 -20.40 -20.96 39.84
C LYS A 21 -19.70 -22.28 39.53
N GLU A 22 -18.54 -22.49 40.12
CA GLU A 22 -17.86 -23.79 40.15
C GLU A 22 -18.78 -24.83 40.82
N PRO A 23 -19.02 -26.01 40.21
CA PRO A 23 -19.43 -27.19 40.95
C PRO A 23 -18.23 -27.74 41.71
N GLN A 24 -18.44 -28.14 42.96
CA GLN A 24 -17.42 -28.82 43.78
C GLN A 24 -16.90 -30.09 43.07
N ASP A 25 -15.58 -30.17 42.90
CA ASP A 25 -14.89 -31.32 42.33
C ASP A 25 -15.06 -32.58 43.20
N ASP A 26 -15.60 -33.64 42.58
CA ASP A 26 -15.50 -35.03 43.02
C ASP A 26 -14.12 -35.58 42.58
N PRO A 27 -13.27 -36.07 43.50
CA PRO A 27 -11.90 -36.48 43.19
C PRO A 27 -11.78 -37.84 42.47
N SER A 28 -12.84 -38.33 41.82
CA SER A 28 -12.85 -39.65 41.16
C SER A 28 -12.93 -39.66 39.63
N SER A 29 -12.92 -38.51 38.93
CA SER A 29 -12.90 -38.51 37.45
C SER A 29 -11.46 -38.53 36.90
N TYR A 30 -11.02 -39.68 36.42
CA TYR A 30 -9.89 -39.76 35.50
C TYR A 30 -10.25 -38.93 34.25
N ARG A 31 -9.70 -37.72 34.12
CA ARG A 31 -9.79 -36.93 32.88
C ARG A 31 -9.13 -37.73 31.75
N THR A 32 -9.92 -38.43 30.96
CA THR A 32 -9.52 -38.87 29.62
C THR A 32 -9.07 -37.63 28.86
N ARG A 33 -7.77 -37.51 28.55
CA ARG A 33 -7.28 -36.45 27.65
C ARG A 33 -8.08 -36.57 26.35
N SER A 34 -8.80 -35.50 26.01
CA SER A 34 -9.63 -35.48 24.81
C SER A 34 -8.75 -35.70 23.58
N THR A 35 -9.08 -36.70 22.77
CA THR A 35 -8.36 -37.08 21.54
C THR A 35 -8.75 -36.22 20.33
N SER A 36 -9.77 -35.36 20.48
CA SER A 36 -10.27 -34.51 19.39
C SER A 36 -9.47 -33.19 19.32
N PRO A 37 -9.03 -32.77 18.11
CA PRO A 37 -8.32 -31.51 17.89
C PRO A 37 -9.08 -30.30 18.47
N PRO A 38 -8.41 -29.42 19.24
CA PRO A 38 -9.05 -28.22 19.80
C PRO A 38 -9.72 -27.33 18.75
N CYS A 39 -9.05 -27.08 17.61
CA CYS A 39 -9.62 -26.28 16.53
C CYS A 39 -10.92 -26.86 15.98
N GLU A 40 -11.01 -28.19 15.86
CA GLU A 40 -12.21 -28.87 15.38
C GLU A 40 -13.40 -28.65 16.33
N LYS A 41 -13.17 -28.69 17.64
CA LYS A 41 -14.21 -28.42 18.64
C LYS A 41 -14.74 -27.00 18.57
N ILE A 42 -13.85 -26.02 18.39
CA ILE A 42 -14.26 -24.61 18.26
C ILE A 42 -15.13 -24.41 17.01
N ILE A 43 -14.79 -25.04 15.89
CA ILE A 43 -15.62 -24.97 14.68
C ILE A 43 -16.99 -25.60 14.92
N GLU A 44 -17.05 -26.77 15.56
CA GLU A 44 -18.32 -27.44 15.85
C GLU A 44 -19.22 -26.63 16.80
N GLU A 45 -18.62 -25.94 17.78
CA GLU A 45 -19.35 -25.01 18.66
C GLU A 45 -19.82 -23.76 17.91
N ALA A 46 -18.98 -23.18 17.04
CA ALA A 46 -19.36 -22.03 16.21
C ALA A 46 -20.54 -22.39 15.30
N GLU A 47 -20.49 -23.54 14.61
CA GLU A 47 -21.60 -24.02 13.77
C GLU A 47 -22.88 -24.27 14.57
N ARG A 48 -22.78 -24.83 15.78
CA ARG A 48 -23.93 -25.03 16.67
C ARG A 48 -24.54 -23.69 17.09
N THR A 49 -23.70 -22.73 17.47
CA THR A 49 -24.13 -21.39 17.86
C THR A 49 -24.77 -20.65 16.68
N ASN A 50 -24.16 -20.68 15.50
CA ASN A 50 -24.69 -20.04 14.30
C ASN A 50 -26.03 -20.64 13.87
N ARG A 51 -26.18 -21.97 13.89
CA ARG A 51 -27.47 -22.63 13.62
C ARG A 51 -28.55 -22.24 14.63
N ARG A 52 -28.22 -22.16 15.92
CA ARG A 52 -29.16 -21.75 16.97
C ARG A 52 -29.64 -20.31 16.79
N ASN A 53 -28.73 -19.42 16.38
CA ASN A 53 -29.03 -17.99 16.24
C ASN A 53 -29.67 -17.64 14.88
N GLY A 54 -29.52 -18.51 13.87
CA GLY A 54 -29.97 -18.25 12.51
C GLY A 54 -29.13 -17.22 11.74
N HIS A 55 -27.94 -16.89 12.25
CA HIS A 55 -27.00 -15.93 11.66
C HIS A 55 -25.56 -16.19 12.15
N GLU A 56 -24.57 -15.59 11.50
CA GLU A 56 -23.14 -15.82 11.77
C GLU A 56 -22.41 -14.60 12.39
N ASN A 57 -23.16 -13.68 13.03
CA ASN A 57 -22.63 -12.41 13.56
C ASN A 57 -21.50 -12.52 14.59
N PHE A 58 -21.31 -13.68 15.22
CA PHE A 58 -20.20 -13.95 16.15
C PHE A 58 -18.91 -14.37 15.44
N GLY A 59 -18.93 -14.45 14.11
CA GLY A 59 -17.80 -14.76 13.24
C GLY A 59 -18.11 -15.92 12.31
N PHE A 60 -17.86 -15.73 11.02
CA PHE A 60 -17.93 -16.81 10.03
C PHE A 60 -16.89 -17.88 10.37
N LEU A 61 -17.33 -19.06 10.77
CA LEU A 61 -16.44 -20.18 11.05
C LEU A 61 -17.20 -21.50 10.86
N SER A 62 -16.80 -22.28 9.86
CA SER A 62 -17.38 -23.61 9.58
C SER A 62 -16.38 -24.53 8.89
N LYS A 63 -16.62 -25.84 8.92
CA LYS A 63 -15.82 -26.81 8.15
C LYS A 63 -15.98 -26.60 6.63
N GLU A 64 -17.16 -26.16 6.20
CA GLU A 64 -17.49 -25.98 4.78
C GLU A 64 -16.89 -24.69 4.18
N ALA A 65 -17.06 -23.55 4.87
CA ALA A 65 -16.72 -22.23 4.33
C ALA A 65 -15.52 -21.56 5.03
N GLY A 66 -14.91 -22.20 6.03
CA GLY A 66 -13.80 -21.63 6.79
C GLY A 66 -14.21 -20.30 7.40
N PHE A 67 -13.44 -19.24 7.09
CA PHE A 67 -13.70 -17.87 7.53
C PHE A 67 -14.71 -17.08 6.66
N SER A 68 -15.41 -17.73 5.73
CA SER A 68 -16.37 -17.09 4.82
C SER A 68 -17.83 -17.41 5.22
N PRO A 69 -18.80 -16.56 4.86
CA PRO A 69 -20.21 -16.82 5.16
C PRO A 69 -20.72 -18.10 4.49
N LEU A 70 -21.50 -18.90 5.23
CA LEU A 70 -22.30 -19.99 4.67
C LEU A 70 -23.44 -19.44 3.80
N GLN A 71 -24.06 -18.35 4.25
CA GLN A 71 -25.11 -17.67 3.51
C GLN A 71 -24.75 -16.21 3.24
N THR A 72 -24.62 -15.87 1.96
CA THR A 72 -24.42 -14.49 1.52
C THR A 72 -25.76 -13.75 1.43
N ILE A 73 -25.93 -12.70 2.22
CA ILE A 73 -27.12 -11.83 2.17
C ILE A 73 -26.96 -10.79 1.05
N LYS A 74 -27.85 -10.85 0.06
CA LYS A 74 -27.78 -10.03 -1.17
C LYS A 74 -28.65 -8.77 -1.15
N ALA A 75 -29.63 -8.71 -0.25
CA ALA A 75 -30.53 -7.57 -0.10
C ALA A 75 -30.96 -7.42 1.35
N LEU A 76 -31.18 -6.18 1.76
CA LEU A 76 -31.80 -5.80 3.03
C LEU A 76 -33.33 -5.90 2.93
N PRO A 77 -34.05 -5.93 4.06
CA PRO A 77 -35.52 -5.89 4.03
C PRO A 77 -36.02 -4.59 3.38
N PRO A 78 -37.27 -4.56 2.86
CA PRO A 78 -37.84 -3.37 2.20
C PRO A 78 -37.73 -2.07 3.02
N SER A 79 -37.80 -2.17 4.35
CA SER A 79 -37.62 -1.03 5.28
C SER A 79 -36.25 -0.36 5.19
N HIS A 80 -35.22 -1.08 4.71
CA HIS A 80 -33.83 -0.65 4.62
C HIS A 80 -33.28 -0.66 3.19
N ALA A 81 -34.14 -0.85 2.19
CA ALA A 81 -33.74 -0.95 0.78
C ALA A 81 -33.06 0.33 0.25
N VAL A 82 -33.14 1.47 0.96
CA VAL A 82 -32.40 2.70 0.61
C VAL A 82 -30.89 2.48 0.70
N TRP A 83 -30.40 1.66 1.63
CA TRP A 83 -28.99 1.35 1.76
C TRP A 83 -28.49 0.47 0.61
N ASP A 84 -29.31 -0.48 0.13
CA ASP A 84 -28.97 -1.26 -1.08
C ASP A 84 -28.89 -0.37 -2.33
N ARG A 85 -29.82 0.59 -2.48
CA ARG A 85 -29.77 1.56 -3.58
C ARG A 85 -28.53 2.44 -3.49
N LEU A 86 -28.19 2.91 -2.28
CA LEU A 86 -26.98 3.68 -2.05
C LEU A 86 -25.73 2.90 -2.47
N ALA A 87 -25.62 1.62 -2.07
CA ALA A 87 -24.52 0.75 -2.46
C ALA A 87 -24.39 0.61 -3.99
N ALA A 88 -25.52 0.43 -4.70
CA ALA A 88 -25.53 0.36 -6.16
C ALA A 88 -25.17 1.68 -6.84
N ASP A 89 -25.53 2.82 -6.24
CA ASP A 89 -25.28 4.15 -6.78
C ASP A 89 -23.86 4.69 -6.50
N LEU A 90 -23.09 4.06 -5.59
CA LEU A 90 -21.76 4.54 -5.17
C LEU A 90 -20.83 4.89 -6.35
N PRO A 91 -20.66 4.04 -7.39
CA PRO A 91 -19.81 4.39 -8.53
C PRO A 91 -20.22 5.72 -9.21
N ARG A 92 -21.53 5.94 -9.39
CA ARG A 92 -22.07 7.19 -9.97
C ARG A 92 -21.89 8.37 -9.05
N LEU A 93 -22.18 8.21 -7.76
CA LEU A 93 -22.03 9.28 -6.76
C LEU A 93 -20.57 9.71 -6.64
N VAL A 94 -19.64 8.74 -6.66
CA VAL A 94 -18.20 8.98 -6.64
C VAL A 94 -17.74 9.69 -7.91
N GLN A 95 -18.19 9.28 -9.09
CA GLN A 95 -17.85 9.94 -10.35
C GLN A 95 -18.30 11.41 -10.38
N THR A 96 -19.52 11.66 -9.91
CA THR A 96 -20.18 12.97 -9.93
C THR A 96 -19.81 13.85 -8.75
N GLN A 97 -19.09 13.32 -7.74
CA GLN A 97 -18.73 14.00 -6.49
C GLN A 97 -19.99 14.51 -5.75
N THR A 98 -20.98 13.63 -5.59
CA THR A 98 -22.27 13.91 -4.93
C THR A 98 -22.60 12.95 -3.78
N VAL A 99 -21.61 12.18 -3.31
CA VAL A 99 -21.74 11.27 -2.16
C VAL A 99 -22.12 12.05 -0.91
N ARG A 100 -21.45 13.18 -0.60
CA ARG A 100 -21.72 13.90 0.65
C ARG A 100 -23.12 14.48 0.68
N GLU A 101 -23.55 15.09 -0.43
CA GLU A 101 -24.92 15.60 -0.59
C GLU A 101 -25.95 14.49 -0.43
N THR A 102 -25.77 13.38 -1.16
CA THR A 102 -26.73 12.25 -1.17
C THR A 102 -26.86 11.61 0.21
N VAL A 103 -25.74 11.36 0.88
CA VAL A 103 -25.72 10.74 2.21
C VAL A 103 -26.31 11.68 3.27
N THR A 104 -26.02 12.99 3.19
CA THR A 104 -26.58 13.98 4.12
C THR A 104 -28.10 14.07 4.02
N ASN A 105 -28.63 13.96 2.81
CA ASN A 105 -30.08 13.99 2.55
C ASN A 105 -30.77 12.62 2.72
N MET A 106 -30.02 11.55 3.00
CA MET A 106 -30.56 10.22 3.22
C MET A 106 -31.40 10.19 4.52
N PRO A 107 -32.58 9.52 4.53
CA PRO A 107 -33.34 9.36 5.76
C PRO A 107 -32.54 8.60 6.82
N LEU A 108 -32.66 9.05 8.08
CA LEU A 108 -32.17 8.30 9.23
C LEU A 108 -33.05 7.05 9.41
N LEU A 109 -32.47 5.87 9.21
CA LEU A 109 -33.16 4.59 9.42
C LEU A 109 -32.84 4.00 10.79
N ASP A 110 -33.85 3.43 11.43
CA ASP A 110 -33.68 2.73 12.70
C ASP A 110 -32.98 1.38 12.50
N ALA A 111 -31.79 1.24 13.09
CA ALA A 111 -31.02 0.01 13.08
C ALA A 111 -31.17 -0.81 14.38
N SER A 112 -32.20 -0.56 15.19
CA SER A 112 -32.53 -1.33 16.38
C SER A 112 -32.91 -2.79 16.06
N ALA A 113 -32.93 -3.64 17.09
CA ALA A 113 -33.34 -5.03 16.94
C ALA A 113 -34.81 -5.19 16.51
N GLU A 114 -35.65 -4.18 16.77
CA GLU A 114 -37.06 -4.17 16.37
C GLU A 114 -37.23 -3.88 14.88
N ALA A 115 -36.38 -3.00 14.32
CA ALA A 115 -36.51 -2.55 12.94
C ALA A 115 -35.67 -3.35 11.93
N LEU A 116 -34.50 -3.86 12.34
CA LEU A 116 -33.56 -4.58 11.48
C LEU A 116 -33.19 -5.94 12.12
N PRO A 117 -33.63 -7.08 11.57
CA PRO A 117 -33.27 -8.40 12.10
C PRO A 117 -31.76 -8.70 12.03
N ASP A 118 -31.26 -9.47 13.00
CA ASP A 118 -29.81 -9.74 13.17
C ASP A 118 -29.15 -10.36 11.93
N ILE A 119 -29.88 -11.17 11.14
CA ILE A 119 -29.36 -11.79 9.91
C ILE A 119 -28.86 -10.76 8.88
N TYR A 120 -29.34 -9.51 8.94
CA TYR A 120 -28.98 -8.45 7.99
C TYR A 120 -27.80 -7.58 8.44
N LEU A 121 -27.34 -7.74 9.69
CA LEU A 121 -26.38 -6.81 10.29
C LEU A 121 -25.05 -6.74 9.54
N GLN A 122 -24.51 -7.88 9.10
CA GLN A 122 -23.24 -7.90 8.41
C GLN A 122 -23.31 -7.19 7.05
N ARG A 123 -24.41 -7.34 6.30
CA ARG A 123 -24.64 -6.59 5.06
C ARG A 123 -24.77 -5.10 5.33
N ALA A 124 -25.54 -4.72 6.34
CA ALA A 124 -25.70 -3.32 6.73
C ALA A 124 -24.35 -2.69 7.14
N ALA A 125 -23.52 -3.42 7.90
CA ALA A 125 -22.18 -2.97 8.29
C ALA A 125 -21.27 -2.73 7.08
N THR A 126 -21.29 -3.64 6.10
CA THR A 126 -20.53 -3.48 4.86
C THR A 126 -20.98 -2.24 4.10
N ILE A 127 -22.28 -2.07 3.86
CA ILE A 127 -22.80 -0.91 3.10
C ILE A 127 -22.45 0.40 3.82
N LEU A 128 -22.82 0.53 5.10
CA LEU A 128 -22.63 1.76 5.86
C LEU A 128 -21.14 2.08 6.04
N GLY A 129 -20.30 1.08 6.32
CA GLY A 129 -18.86 1.26 6.46
C GLY A 129 -18.19 1.67 5.15
N MET A 130 -18.53 1.01 4.03
CA MET A 130 -18.01 1.38 2.72
C MET A 130 -18.44 2.81 2.34
N THR A 131 -19.73 3.14 2.51
CA THR A 131 -20.23 4.50 2.29
C THR A 131 -19.51 5.52 3.16
N ALA A 132 -19.26 5.24 4.44
CA ALA A 132 -18.53 6.16 5.33
C ALA A 132 -17.10 6.42 4.84
N HIS A 133 -16.39 5.37 4.41
CA HIS A 133 -15.06 5.52 3.83
C HIS A 133 -15.09 6.27 2.49
N VAL A 134 -16.08 6.03 1.64
CA VAL A 134 -16.26 6.78 0.38
C VAL A 134 -16.55 8.26 0.67
N PHE A 135 -17.46 8.56 1.61
CA PHE A 135 -17.83 9.92 2.01
C PHE A 135 -16.62 10.76 2.43
N VAL A 136 -15.69 10.14 3.19
CA VAL A 136 -14.51 10.83 3.74
C VAL A 136 -13.31 10.82 2.79
N ARG A 137 -13.12 9.74 2.01
CA ARG A 137 -11.87 9.52 1.23
C ARG A 137 -12.02 9.74 -0.27
N MET A 138 -13.23 9.70 -0.80
CA MET A 138 -13.48 9.78 -2.25
C MET A 138 -14.16 11.09 -2.68
N GLU A 139 -14.54 11.93 -1.72
CA GLU A 139 -15.08 13.27 -1.93
C GLU A 139 -14.48 14.23 -0.89
N GLY A 140 -14.10 15.44 -1.31
CA GLY A 140 -13.42 16.44 -0.49
C GLY A 140 -11.91 16.58 -0.78
N SER A 141 -11.25 17.49 -0.05
CA SER A 141 -9.82 17.81 -0.18
C SER A 141 -9.08 17.72 1.17
N GLU A 142 -9.68 17.07 2.15
CA GLU A 142 -9.09 16.86 3.46
C GLU A 142 -7.80 16.03 3.35
N PRO A 143 -6.71 16.42 4.03
CA PRO A 143 -5.49 15.63 4.05
C PRO A 143 -5.76 14.20 4.54
N LEU A 144 -5.17 13.19 3.89
CA LEU A 144 -5.30 11.79 4.31
C LEU A 144 -4.82 11.55 5.77
N THR A 145 -3.90 12.40 6.23
CA THR A 145 -3.33 12.39 7.57
C THR A 145 -4.22 13.04 8.64
N LEU A 146 -5.24 13.81 8.23
CA LEU A 146 -6.17 14.44 9.16
C LEU A 146 -6.94 13.38 9.95
N LYS A 147 -7.00 13.57 11.28
CA LYS A 147 -7.72 12.70 12.20
C LYS A 147 -8.69 13.49 13.07
N TYR A 148 -9.93 13.03 13.13
CA TYR A 148 -11.02 13.52 13.96
C TYR A 148 -11.06 12.79 15.31
N ASP A 149 -11.73 13.39 16.30
CA ASP A 149 -11.92 12.77 17.61
C ASP A 149 -13.05 11.73 17.58
N SER A 150 -14.06 11.95 16.72
CA SER A 150 -15.19 11.05 16.55
C SER A 150 -15.65 10.95 15.09
N HIS A 151 -16.46 9.93 14.78
CA HIS A 151 -17.10 9.83 13.47
C HIS A 151 -18.09 10.98 13.21
N GLY A 152 -18.77 11.45 14.26
CA GLY A 152 -19.78 12.52 14.16
C GLY A 152 -19.21 13.90 13.83
N ASP A 153 -17.89 14.08 13.92
CA ASP A 153 -17.22 15.32 13.54
C ASP A 153 -17.25 15.57 12.03
N ILE A 154 -17.52 14.53 11.22
CA ILE A 154 -17.54 14.60 9.75
C ILE A 154 -18.74 13.88 9.12
N LEU A 155 -19.20 12.77 9.70
CA LEU A 155 -20.31 12.00 9.14
C LEU A 155 -21.68 12.56 9.56
N PRO A 156 -22.66 12.60 8.66
CA PRO A 156 -24.03 12.98 9.03
C PRO A 156 -24.70 11.89 9.90
N PRO A 157 -25.68 12.25 10.74
CA PRO A 157 -26.38 11.30 11.61
C PRO A 157 -27.04 10.14 10.85
N SER A 158 -27.53 10.39 9.63
CA SER A 158 -28.12 9.39 8.74
C SER A 158 -27.20 8.20 8.43
N LEU A 159 -25.88 8.40 8.54
CA LEU A 159 -24.87 7.37 8.33
C LEU A 159 -24.21 6.93 9.63
N GLU A 160 -23.77 7.88 10.46
CA GLU A 160 -23.03 7.59 11.69
C GLU A 160 -23.85 6.78 12.69
N SER A 161 -25.09 7.21 12.95
CA SER A 161 -25.91 6.63 14.02
C SER A 161 -26.31 5.18 13.75
N PRO A 162 -26.88 4.82 12.57
CA PRO A 162 -27.19 3.42 12.29
C PRO A 162 -25.93 2.55 12.21
N TRP A 163 -24.81 3.08 11.69
CA TRP A 163 -23.57 2.31 11.60
C TRP A 163 -23.02 1.96 12.98
N THR A 164 -23.06 2.90 13.92
CA THR A 164 -22.68 2.69 15.32
C THR A 164 -23.58 1.64 15.99
N VAL A 165 -24.90 1.69 15.76
CA VAL A 165 -25.83 0.67 16.29
C VAL A 165 -25.55 -0.71 15.71
N VAL A 166 -25.37 -0.81 14.38
CA VAL A 166 -25.06 -2.09 13.70
C VAL A 166 -23.75 -2.68 14.21
N CYS A 167 -22.68 -1.88 14.31
CA CYS A 167 -21.38 -2.36 14.81
C CYS A 167 -21.48 -2.86 16.26
N ARG A 168 -22.21 -2.15 17.12
CA ARG A 168 -22.46 -2.58 18.51
C ARG A 168 -23.22 -3.90 18.56
N ARG A 169 -24.25 -4.07 17.74
CA ARG A 169 -25.03 -5.33 17.67
C ARG A 169 -24.23 -6.50 17.11
N LEU A 170 -23.25 -6.24 16.24
CA LEU A 170 -22.24 -7.21 15.81
C LEU A 170 -21.19 -7.52 16.89
N GLY A 171 -21.27 -6.90 18.07
CA GLY A 171 -20.32 -7.11 19.17
C GLY A 171 -18.95 -6.48 18.94
N ARG A 172 -18.84 -5.49 18.03
CA ARG A 172 -17.57 -4.80 17.75
C ARG A 172 -17.22 -3.83 18.88
N PRO A 173 -15.93 -3.73 19.26
CA PRO A 173 -15.50 -2.81 20.31
C PRO A 173 -15.58 -1.34 19.87
N ALA A 174 -15.54 -1.06 18.57
CA ALA A 174 -15.65 0.27 17.99
C ALA A 174 -16.35 0.22 16.63
N THR A 175 -16.97 1.32 16.23
CA THR A 175 -17.53 1.51 14.90
C THR A 175 -16.38 1.62 13.90
N ALA A 176 -16.25 0.65 12.99
CA ALA A 176 -15.15 0.62 12.02
C ALA A 176 -15.52 -0.20 10.79
N LEU A 177 -14.95 0.15 9.65
CA LEU A 177 -14.91 -0.74 8.50
C LEU A 177 -13.80 -1.76 8.74
N THR A 178 -14.17 -3.03 8.77
CA THR A 178 -13.25 -4.13 9.02
C THR A 178 -12.89 -4.86 7.73
N TYR A 179 -11.84 -5.66 7.79
CA TYR A 179 -11.49 -6.57 6.69
C TYR A 179 -12.63 -7.56 6.36
N VAL A 180 -13.41 -7.95 7.37
CA VAL A 180 -14.58 -8.82 7.20
C VAL A 180 -15.61 -8.14 6.29
N ASP A 181 -15.86 -6.85 6.53
CA ASP A 181 -16.82 -6.07 5.76
C ASP A 181 -16.40 -5.89 4.31
N GLY A 182 -15.14 -5.48 4.11
CA GLY A 182 -14.67 -5.04 2.80
C GLY A 182 -14.28 -6.17 1.85
N VAL A 183 -13.93 -7.34 2.40
CA VAL A 183 -13.37 -8.47 1.64
C VAL A 183 -14.17 -9.74 1.90
N VAL A 184 -14.15 -10.24 3.14
CA VAL A 184 -14.58 -11.61 3.47
C VAL A 184 -16.04 -11.89 3.14
N CYS A 185 -16.94 -10.90 3.30
CA CYS A 185 -18.36 -11.07 2.99
C CYS A 185 -18.85 -10.22 1.80
N ASN A 186 -17.96 -9.45 1.16
CA ASN A 186 -18.33 -8.50 0.10
C ASN A 186 -18.37 -9.13 -1.29
N PHE A 187 -18.91 -10.34 -1.42
CA PHE A 187 -18.93 -11.01 -2.73
C PHE A 187 -20.03 -12.04 -2.90
N ILE A 188 -20.35 -12.32 -4.16
CA ILE A 188 -21.04 -13.52 -4.62
C ILE A 188 -20.11 -14.29 -5.55
N SER A 189 -20.34 -15.59 -5.71
CA SER A 189 -19.59 -16.42 -6.66
C SER A 189 -20.52 -17.39 -7.37
N THR A 190 -20.19 -17.72 -8.61
CA THR A 190 -20.84 -18.78 -9.41
C THR A 190 -20.25 -20.17 -9.14
N SER A 191 -19.19 -20.26 -8.32
CA SER A 191 -18.56 -21.53 -7.99
C SER A 191 -19.48 -22.44 -7.17
N LEU A 192 -19.49 -23.74 -7.51
CA LEU A 192 -20.23 -24.76 -6.77
C LEU A 192 -19.51 -25.18 -5.46
N SER A 193 -18.24 -24.80 -5.29
CA SER A 193 -17.44 -25.10 -4.10
C SER A 193 -16.89 -23.81 -3.49
N ARG A 194 -16.96 -23.69 -2.16
CA ARG A 194 -16.44 -22.52 -1.42
C ARG A 194 -14.93 -22.33 -1.57
N SER A 195 -14.17 -23.42 -1.65
CA SER A 195 -12.72 -23.37 -1.90
C SER A 195 -12.34 -23.12 -3.36
N GLY A 196 -13.33 -23.20 -4.25
CA GLY A 196 -13.23 -22.94 -5.68
C GLY A 196 -13.63 -21.52 -6.09
N VAL A 197 -13.80 -20.60 -5.14
CA VAL A 197 -13.96 -19.17 -5.44
C VAL A 197 -12.64 -18.64 -6.00
N THR A 198 -12.70 -17.96 -7.14
CA THR A 198 -11.54 -17.34 -7.81
C THR A 198 -11.91 -15.96 -8.31
N LEU A 199 -10.90 -15.15 -8.65
CA LEU A 199 -11.08 -13.82 -9.25
C LEU A 199 -12.02 -13.82 -10.47
N GLU A 200 -12.03 -14.90 -11.25
CA GLU A 200 -12.78 -15.03 -12.50
C GLU A 200 -14.25 -15.39 -12.30
N ASN A 201 -14.63 -15.88 -11.11
CA ASN A 201 -15.99 -16.37 -10.83
C ASN A 201 -16.69 -15.64 -9.68
N LEU A 202 -16.10 -14.57 -9.16
CA LEU A 202 -16.68 -13.72 -8.12
C LEU A 202 -17.16 -12.38 -8.69
N GLU A 203 -18.09 -11.75 -7.97
CA GLU A 203 -18.50 -10.35 -8.16
C GLU A 203 -18.63 -9.68 -6.80
N LEU A 204 -18.32 -8.39 -6.71
CA LEU A 204 -18.43 -7.62 -5.47
C LEU A 204 -19.90 -7.24 -5.19
N LEU A 205 -20.31 -7.32 -3.92
CA LEU A 205 -21.67 -6.92 -3.50
C LEU A 205 -21.82 -5.41 -3.36
N VAL A 206 -20.77 -4.73 -2.90
CA VAL A 206 -20.72 -3.28 -2.68
C VAL A 206 -19.47 -2.74 -3.39
N PRO A 207 -19.52 -2.57 -4.73
CA PRO A 207 -18.47 -1.87 -5.46
C PRO A 207 -18.54 -0.37 -5.15
N THR A 208 -17.43 0.24 -4.74
CA THR A 208 -17.37 1.68 -4.48
C THR A 208 -17.13 2.49 -5.74
N VAL A 209 -16.37 1.93 -6.69
CA VAL A 209 -16.05 2.55 -7.98
C VAL A 209 -16.31 1.63 -9.17
N GLY A 210 -16.37 0.31 -8.95
CA GLY A 210 -16.65 -0.72 -9.94
C GLY A 210 -15.53 -0.95 -10.96
N THR A 211 -14.35 -0.36 -10.76
CA THR A 211 -13.24 -0.47 -11.70
C THR A 211 -12.61 -1.86 -11.68
N LYS A 212 -11.87 -2.19 -12.74
CA LYS A 212 -11.08 -3.44 -12.77
C LYS A 212 -10.06 -3.48 -11.64
N GLU A 213 -9.51 -2.34 -11.22
CA GLU A 213 -8.56 -2.23 -10.10
C GLU A 213 -9.22 -2.65 -8.79
N GLU A 214 -10.45 -2.19 -8.52
CA GLU A 214 -11.23 -2.59 -7.34
C GLU A 214 -11.55 -4.09 -7.38
N HIS A 215 -12.12 -4.57 -8.49
CA HIS A 215 -12.48 -5.97 -8.67
C HIS A 215 -11.28 -6.90 -8.49
N ARG A 216 -10.14 -6.59 -9.12
CA ARG A 216 -8.92 -7.41 -9.06
C ARG A 216 -8.30 -7.38 -7.69
N PHE A 217 -8.13 -6.20 -7.10
CA PHE A 217 -7.47 -6.08 -5.80
C PHE A 217 -8.27 -6.79 -4.71
N VAL A 218 -9.57 -6.51 -4.60
CA VAL A 218 -10.45 -7.13 -3.59
C VAL A 218 -10.69 -8.61 -3.91
N GLY A 219 -10.88 -8.96 -5.19
CA GLY A 219 -11.12 -10.33 -5.64
C GLY A 219 -9.95 -11.28 -5.37
N ILE A 220 -8.70 -10.83 -5.55
CA ILE A 220 -7.51 -11.62 -5.21
C ILE A 220 -7.49 -11.92 -3.71
N MET A 221 -7.85 -10.96 -2.86
CA MET A 221 -7.91 -11.15 -1.42
C MET A 221 -9.02 -12.14 -1.02
N ILE A 222 -10.19 -12.09 -1.68
CA ILE A 222 -11.27 -13.07 -1.51
C ILE A 222 -10.81 -14.48 -1.94
N GLU A 223 -10.08 -14.59 -3.05
CA GLU A 223 -9.55 -15.87 -3.54
C GLU A 223 -8.52 -16.45 -2.56
N ILE A 224 -7.64 -15.63 -1.96
CA ILE A 224 -6.75 -16.06 -0.88
C ILE A 224 -7.57 -16.52 0.34
N ASN A 225 -8.63 -15.80 0.70
CA ASN A 225 -9.53 -16.19 1.78
C ASN A 225 -10.19 -17.55 1.54
N ALA A 226 -10.57 -17.88 0.30
CA ALA A 226 -11.09 -19.19 -0.06
C ALA A 226 -10.07 -20.32 0.17
N LYS A 227 -8.76 -20.05 0.05
CA LYS A 227 -7.70 -21.02 0.36
C LYS A 227 -7.47 -21.23 1.86
N THR A 228 -8.01 -20.38 2.72
CA THR A 228 -8.00 -20.64 4.17
C THR A 228 -8.79 -21.89 4.56
N ILE A 229 -9.78 -22.29 3.75
CA ILE A 229 -10.61 -23.48 3.98
C ILE A 229 -9.76 -24.76 4.03
N PRO A 230 -9.05 -25.17 2.95
CA PRO A 230 -8.19 -26.35 3.01
C PRO A 230 -7.01 -26.19 3.99
N ILE A 231 -6.48 -24.98 4.19
CA ILE A 231 -5.41 -24.72 5.17
C ILE A 231 -5.90 -25.05 6.60
N LEU A 232 -7.08 -24.58 6.97
CA LEU A 232 -7.71 -24.87 8.27
C LEU A 232 -7.88 -26.38 8.48
N HIS A 233 -8.32 -27.12 7.45
CA HIS A 233 -8.44 -28.59 7.54
C HIS A 233 -7.10 -29.27 7.80
N HIS A 234 -6.03 -28.85 7.14
CA HIS A 234 -4.70 -29.44 7.37
C HIS A 234 -4.08 -29.03 8.71
N ILE A 235 -4.43 -27.86 9.27
CA ILE A 235 -4.05 -27.50 10.65
C ILE A 235 -4.75 -28.44 11.64
N ILE A 236 -6.04 -28.72 11.46
CA ILE A 236 -6.78 -29.69 12.28
C ILE A 236 -6.16 -31.09 12.18
N GLU A 237 -5.79 -31.51 10.97
CA GLU A 237 -5.13 -32.81 10.77
C GLU A 237 -3.74 -32.86 11.41
N ALA A 238 -2.99 -31.75 11.39
CA ALA A 238 -1.73 -31.66 12.11
C ALA A 238 -1.94 -31.80 13.64
N GLN A 239 -2.93 -31.10 14.23
CA GLN A 239 -3.27 -31.27 15.65
C GLN A 239 -3.67 -32.72 15.97
N ARG A 240 -4.48 -33.35 15.10
CA ARG A 240 -4.89 -34.76 15.25
C ARG A 240 -3.69 -35.70 15.23
N SER A 241 -2.80 -35.53 14.25
CA SER A 241 -1.59 -36.32 14.08
C SER A 241 -0.65 -36.17 15.28
N ILE A 242 -0.49 -34.96 15.82
CA ILE A 242 0.31 -34.70 17.03
C ILE A 242 -0.28 -35.42 18.25
N LEU A 243 -1.59 -35.29 18.48
CA LEU A 243 -2.28 -35.96 19.59
C LEU A 243 -2.19 -37.48 19.51
N ALA A 244 -2.25 -38.03 18.29
CA ALA A 244 -2.10 -39.46 18.01
C ALA A 244 -0.63 -39.93 17.97
N LYS A 245 0.34 -39.01 18.01
CA LYS A 245 1.77 -39.27 17.75
C LYS A 245 2.03 -39.96 16.39
N ASP A 246 1.20 -39.65 15.40
CA ASP A 246 1.36 -40.14 14.03
C ASP A 246 2.27 -39.20 13.24
N SER A 247 3.55 -39.55 13.18
CA SER A 247 4.53 -38.75 12.45
C SER A 247 4.34 -38.82 10.93
N SER A 248 3.72 -39.87 10.38
CA SER A 248 3.52 -39.98 8.93
C SER A 248 2.45 -38.99 8.48
N SER A 249 1.30 -39.02 9.13
CA SER A 249 0.17 -38.12 8.82
C SER A 249 0.54 -36.65 9.08
N LEU A 250 1.36 -36.37 10.11
CA LEU A 250 1.87 -35.01 10.34
C LEU A 250 2.74 -34.51 9.18
N LYS A 251 3.62 -35.35 8.63
CA LYS A 251 4.43 -34.98 7.45
C LYS A 251 3.55 -34.68 6.24
N ASP A 252 2.50 -35.47 6.02
CA ASP A 252 1.57 -35.25 4.91
C ASP A 252 0.76 -33.96 5.09
N ALA A 253 0.31 -33.65 6.30
CA ALA A 253 -0.34 -32.38 6.60
C ALA A 253 0.58 -31.18 6.32
N ILE A 254 1.85 -31.24 6.74
CA ILE A 254 2.84 -30.18 6.49
C ILE A 254 3.14 -30.01 5.00
N ARG A 255 3.27 -31.11 4.23
CA ARG A 255 3.46 -31.06 2.77
C ARG A 255 2.28 -30.38 2.08
N SER A 256 1.06 -30.71 2.48
CA SER A 256 -0.16 -30.08 1.95
C SER A 256 -0.23 -28.59 2.30
N LEU A 257 0.11 -28.20 3.54
CA LEU A 257 0.18 -26.80 3.94
C LEU A 257 1.24 -26.03 3.14
N HIS A 258 2.41 -26.61 2.91
CA HIS A 258 3.45 -26.02 2.06
C HIS A 258 2.96 -25.81 0.61
N ALA A 259 2.28 -26.79 0.03
CA ALA A 259 1.70 -26.67 -1.31
C ALA A 259 0.62 -25.59 -1.38
N LEU A 260 -0.22 -25.46 -0.35
CA LEU A 260 -1.26 -24.43 -0.26
C LEU A 260 -0.66 -23.02 -0.11
N LEU A 261 0.42 -22.85 0.66
CA LEU A 261 1.13 -21.56 0.75
C LEU A 261 1.74 -21.13 -0.59
N LYS A 262 2.27 -22.09 -1.36
CA LYS A 262 2.74 -21.81 -2.73
C LYS A 262 1.59 -21.34 -3.62
N GLN A 263 0.44 -22.00 -3.57
CA GLN A 263 -0.75 -21.56 -4.29
C GLN A 263 -1.22 -20.16 -3.86
N VAL A 264 -1.19 -19.84 -2.56
CA VAL A 264 -1.49 -18.48 -2.08
C VAL A 264 -0.53 -17.45 -2.65
N THR A 265 0.77 -17.78 -2.72
CA THR A 265 1.79 -16.91 -3.31
C THR A 265 1.54 -16.69 -4.82
N GLU A 266 1.13 -17.74 -5.53
CA GLU A 266 0.73 -17.67 -6.95
C GLU A 266 -0.53 -16.81 -7.16
N ILE A 267 -1.53 -16.94 -6.28
CA ILE A 267 -2.73 -16.08 -6.30
C ILE A 267 -2.34 -14.63 -6.04
N LEU A 268 -1.46 -14.35 -5.07
CA LEU A 268 -0.94 -13.02 -4.83
C LEU A 268 -0.14 -12.49 -6.03
N ASN A 269 0.52 -13.35 -6.81
CA ASN A 269 1.21 -12.93 -8.02
C ASN A 269 0.27 -12.43 -9.13
N LYS A 270 -1.03 -12.79 -9.09
CA LYS A 270 -2.06 -12.14 -9.94
C LYS A 270 -2.13 -10.63 -9.70
N LEU A 271 -1.69 -10.13 -8.54
CA LEU A 271 -1.51 -8.70 -8.30
C LEU A 271 -0.29 -8.21 -9.08
N HIS A 272 -0.53 -7.64 -10.27
CA HIS A 272 0.54 -7.36 -11.22
C HIS A 272 0.42 -5.96 -11.82
N ALA A 273 1.50 -5.18 -11.79
CA ALA A 273 1.51 -3.80 -12.29
C ALA A 273 1.89 -3.69 -13.78
N SER A 274 2.52 -4.70 -14.38
CA SER A 274 2.71 -4.74 -15.84
C SER A 274 1.39 -4.82 -16.61
N ARG A 275 1.30 -3.99 -17.65
CA ARG A 275 0.21 -3.97 -18.65
C ARG A 275 0.16 -5.23 -19.51
N ALA A 276 1.25 -5.98 -19.62
CA ALA A 276 1.31 -7.23 -20.38
C ALA A 276 0.65 -8.40 -19.64
N HIS A 277 0.37 -8.26 -18.34
CA HIS A 277 -0.28 -9.28 -17.54
C HIS A 277 -1.81 -9.19 -17.64
N ASN A 278 -2.51 -10.32 -17.73
CA ASN A 278 -3.97 -10.36 -17.90
C ASN A 278 -4.74 -9.73 -16.72
N THR A 279 -4.22 -9.87 -15.50
CA THR A 279 -4.75 -9.28 -14.26
C THR A 279 -4.13 -7.93 -13.90
N HIS A 280 -3.55 -7.21 -14.88
CA HIS A 280 -2.94 -5.90 -14.69
C HIS A 280 -3.76 -4.93 -13.81
N ILE A 281 -3.15 -4.38 -12.77
CA ILE A 281 -3.69 -3.26 -12.00
C ILE A 281 -2.84 -2.05 -12.30
N ASP A 282 -3.47 -0.96 -12.73
CA ASP A 282 -2.78 0.32 -12.88
C ASP A 282 -2.54 0.92 -11.49
N PRO A 283 -1.28 1.08 -11.03
CA PRO A 283 -1.01 1.56 -9.68
C PRO A 283 -1.49 3.01 -9.45
N VAL A 284 -1.58 3.84 -10.50
CA VAL A 284 -2.09 5.21 -10.40
C VAL A 284 -3.60 5.17 -10.12
N LEU A 285 -4.36 4.46 -10.95
CA LEU A 285 -5.81 4.34 -10.77
C LEU A 285 -6.15 3.63 -9.47
N TRP A 286 -5.43 2.56 -9.12
CA TRP A 286 -5.59 1.86 -7.86
C TRP A 286 -5.39 2.78 -6.66
N THR A 287 -4.35 3.61 -6.66
CA THR A 287 -4.08 4.53 -5.54
C THR A 287 -5.22 5.52 -5.32
N LEU A 288 -5.70 6.13 -6.40
CA LEU A 288 -6.72 7.18 -6.34
C LEU A 288 -8.15 6.66 -6.12
N THR A 289 -8.34 5.34 -6.18
CA THR A 289 -9.66 4.70 -6.03
C THR A 289 -9.71 3.73 -4.85
N VAL A 290 -8.87 2.70 -4.84
CA VAL A 290 -8.90 1.61 -3.86
C VAL A 290 -7.91 1.84 -2.71
N GLY A 291 -6.69 2.24 -3.04
CA GLY A 291 -5.56 2.33 -2.09
C GLY A 291 -5.80 3.29 -0.93
N ASN A 292 -6.53 4.39 -1.18
CA ASN A 292 -6.88 5.40 -0.18
C ASN A 292 -8.14 5.05 0.63
N LEU A 293 -8.99 4.14 0.13
CA LEU A 293 -10.30 3.85 0.72
C LEU A 293 -10.18 3.37 2.16
N GLY A 294 -9.26 2.44 2.43
CA GLY A 294 -9.11 1.82 3.76
C GLY A 294 -8.52 2.73 4.85
N ILE A 295 -8.09 3.96 4.55
CA ILE A 295 -7.40 4.83 5.50
C ILE A 295 -8.40 5.37 6.55
N PRO A 296 -8.25 5.03 7.85
CA PRO A 296 -9.17 5.49 8.89
C PRO A 296 -9.01 7.00 9.11
N TRP A 297 -10.05 7.71 9.57
CA TRP A 297 -9.99 9.15 9.85
C TRP A 297 -10.22 9.51 11.32
N VAL A 298 -10.49 8.54 12.20
CA VAL A 298 -10.65 8.79 13.64
C VAL A 298 -9.35 8.42 14.36
N LYS A 299 -8.99 9.17 15.42
CA LYS A 299 -7.79 8.90 16.24
C LYS A 299 -7.87 7.51 16.88
N GLY A 300 -6.74 6.80 16.91
CA GLY A 300 -6.64 5.46 17.52
C GLY A 300 -7.29 4.31 16.74
N MET A 301 -7.99 4.60 15.63
CA MET A 301 -8.64 3.56 14.83
C MET A 301 -7.67 2.91 13.84
N VAL A 302 -7.76 1.58 13.74
CA VAL A 302 -7.07 0.77 12.73
C VAL A 302 -7.95 0.67 11.48
N GLY A 303 -7.34 0.78 10.30
CA GLY A 303 -8.06 0.66 9.02
C GLY A 303 -8.26 -0.79 8.59
N ALA A 304 -9.05 -0.98 7.52
CA ALA A 304 -9.23 -2.28 6.88
C ALA A 304 -7.98 -2.68 6.08
N ALA A 305 -6.92 -3.05 6.79
CA ALA A 305 -5.61 -3.36 6.24
C ALA A 305 -5.43 -4.85 5.91
N GLY A 306 -4.47 -5.17 5.04
CA GLY A 306 -4.14 -6.56 4.69
C GLY A 306 -3.61 -7.38 5.88
N THR A 307 -3.06 -6.72 6.90
CA THR A 307 -2.68 -7.30 8.20
C THR A 307 -3.84 -8.00 8.89
N ALA A 308 -5.10 -7.64 8.58
CA ALA A 308 -6.32 -8.24 9.12
C ALA A 308 -6.88 -9.40 8.29
N HIS A 309 -6.11 -9.96 7.35
CA HIS A 309 -6.49 -11.19 6.69
C HIS A 309 -6.28 -12.39 7.65
N PRO A 310 -7.28 -13.28 7.86
CA PRO A 310 -7.17 -14.39 8.81
C PRO A 310 -6.01 -15.36 8.55
N LEU A 311 -5.63 -15.56 7.28
CA LEU A 311 -4.46 -16.36 6.89
C LEU A 311 -3.20 -15.99 7.68
N PHE A 312 -2.86 -14.71 7.78
CA PHE A 312 -1.61 -14.32 8.45
C PHE A 312 -1.62 -14.67 9.94
N HIS A 313 -2.77 -14.56 10.59
CA HIS A 313 -2.87 -14.91 12.00
C HIS A 313 -2.90 -16.42 12.21
N MET A 314 -3.55 -17.19 11.32
CA MET A 314 -3.49 -18.65 11.35
C MET A 314 -2.06 -19.16 11.21
N MET A 315 -1.35 -18.63 10.22
CA MET A 315 0.00 -19.03 9.94
C MET A 315 0.96 -18.58 11.04
N ASP A 316 0.75 -17.40 11.64
CA ASP A 316 1.49 -16.94 12.81
C ASP A 316 1.33 -17.88 14.01
N GLU A 317 0.10 -18.28 14.35
CA GLU A 317 -0.13 -19.21 15.47
C GLU A 317 0.45 -20.60 15.16
N PHE A 318 0.22 -21.11 13.95
CA PHE A 318 0.70 -22.43 13.57
C PHE A 318 2.23 -22.51 13.48
N ALA A 319 2.89 -21.46 12.97
CA ALA A 319 4.35 -21.37 12.90
C ALA A 319 4.99 -21.03 14.26
N GLY A 320 4.19 -20.56 15.23
CA GLY A 320 4.65 -20.20 16.57
C GLY A 320 5.33 -18.83 16.65
N ARG A 321 4.76 -17.79 16.03
CA ARG A 321 5.20 -16.40 16.24
C ARG A 321 4.91 -15.97 17.67
N PHE A 322 5.94 -15.54 18.40
CA PHE A 322 5.83 -15.15 19.81
C PHE A 322 6.19 -13.67 20.07
N GLU A 323 6.71 -12.94 19.07
CA GLU A 323 7.05 -11.52 19.16
C GLU A 323 6.16 -10.63 18.26
N TYR A 324 5.76 -9.48 18.82
CA TYR A 324 4.90 -8.47 18.20
C TYR A 324 5.37 -7.05 18.56
N ASN A 325 6.68 -6.79 18.44
CA ASN A 325 7.33 -5.59 18.92
C ASN A 325 7.28 -4.43 17.90
N THR A 326 7.26 -4.74 16.61
CA THR A 326 7.17 -3.81 15.48
C THR A 326 5.80 -3.14 15.39
N GLY A 327 5.69 -2.05 14.62
CA GLY A 327 4.40 -1.38 14.40
C GLY A 327 3.35 -2.32 13.81
N ILE A 328 3.74 -3.14 12.83
CA ILE A 328 2.87 -4.17 12.22
C ILE A 328 2.54 -5.30 13.23
N GLY A 329 3.49 -5.67 14.09
CA GLY A 329 3.24 -6.61 15.18
C GLY A 329 2.18 -6.12 16.17
N GLN A 330 2.33 -4.89 16.66
CA GLN A 330 1.37 -4.27 17.57
C GLN A 330 -0.01 -4.11 16.93
N GLU A 331 -0.07 -3.71 15.66
CA GLU A 331 -1.31 -3.64 14.91
C GLU A 331 -2.00 -5.00 14.78
N ALA A 332 -1.24 -6.07 14.50
CA ALA A 332 -1.79 -7.42 14.41
C ALA A 332 -2.47 -7.84 15.74
N GLN A 333 -1.96 -7.40 16.89
CA GLN A 333 -2.59 -7.61 18.20
C GLN A 333 -3.90 -6.84 18.34
N ILE A 334 -3.93 -5.56 17.92
CA ILE A 334 -5.15 -4.73 17.95
C ILE A 334 -6.24 -5.35 17.05
N VAL A 335 -5.85 -5.78 15.84
CA VAL A 335 -6.74 -6.45 14.89
C VAL A 335 -7.30 -7.75 15.48
N ARG A 336 -6.45 -8.58 16.10
CA ARG A 336 -6.90 -9.82 16.76
C ARG A 336 -7.91 -9.54 17.86
N ALA A 337 -7.68 -8.50 18.67
CA ALA A 337 -8.62 -8.12 19.72
C ALA A 337 -9.98 -7.67 19.15
N ALA A 338 -9.99 -7.08 17.95
CA ALA A 338 -11.20 -6.66 17.25
C ALA A 338 -11.90 -7.77 16.45
N TYR A 339 -11.31 -8.97 16.34
CA TYR A 339 -11.94 -10.06 15.60
C TYR A 339 -13.24 -10.56 16.24
N PRO A 340 -14.16 -11.10 15.40
CA PRO A 340 -15.32 -11.83 15.89
C PRO A 340 -14.90 -12.95 16.86
N ILE A 341 -15.74 -13.22 17.86
CA ILE A 341 -15.40 -14.12 18.96
C ILE A 341 -15.00 -15.53 18.48
N HIS A 342 -15.68 -16.08 17.47
CA HIS A 342 -15.35 -17.40 16.94
C HIS A 342 -13.95 -17.46 16.32
N TRP A 343 -13.50 -16.37 15.70
CA TRP A 343 -12.15 -16.30 15.14
C TRP A 343 -11.11 -16.24 16.25
N ARG A 344 -11.34 -15.44 17.31
CA ARG A 344 -10.44 -15.36 18.47
C ARG A 344 -10.30 -16.71 19.17
N GLN A 345 -11.41 -17.39 19.41
CA GLN A 345 -11.43 -18.73 19.99
C GLN A 345 -10.70 -19.76 19.12
N PHE A 346 -10.84 -19.67 17.79
CA PHE A 346 -10.12 -20.54 16.88
C PHE A 346 -8.61 -20.30 16.92
N LEU A 347 -8.20 -19.02 16.97
CA LEU A 347 -6.78 -18.66 17.12
C LEU A 347 -6.19 -19.20 18.42
N GLU A 348 -6.90 -19.06 19.53
CA GLU A 348 -6.51 -19.60 20.84
C GLU A 348 -6.38 -21.13 20.80
N ALA A 349 -7.36 -21.83 20.23
CA ALA A 349 -7.35 -23.29 20.13
C ALA A 349 -6.21 -23.86 19.28
N MET A 350 -5.65 -23.10 18.33
CA MET A 350 -4.46 -23.55 17.60
C MET A 350 -3.24 -23.69 18.53
N THR A 351 -3.14 -22.85 19.55
CA THR A 351 -1.99 -22.83 20.48
C THR A 351 -1.99 -23.98 21.47
N GLU A 352 -3.15 -24.61 21.71
CA GLU A 352 -3.29 -25.74 22.63
C GLU A 352 -2.50 -26.99 22.20
N VAL A 353 -2.21 -27.13 20.90
CA VAL A 353 -1.40 -28.21 20.33
C VAL A 353 -0.35 -27.62 19.39
N SER A 354 0.83 -27.33 19.94
CA SER A 354 1.93 -26.69 19.22
C SER A 354 2.68 -27.64 18.28
N ALA A 355 2.54 -27.42 16.97
CA ALA A 355 3.33 -28.12 15.95
C ALA A 355 4.82 -27.81 16.09
N THR A 356 5.18 -26.55 16.33
CA THR A 356 6.57 -26.10 16.50
C THR A 356 7.26 -26.82 17.65
N GLU A 357 6.63 -26.88 18.83
CA GLU A 357 7.20 -27.56 20.00
C GLU A 357 7.30 -29.07 19.80
N TYR A 358 6.25 -29.68 19.22
CA TYR A 358 6.25 -31.12 18.94
C TYR A 358 7.37 -31.49 17.96
N ILE A 359 7.53 -30.74 16.87
CA ILE A 359 8.54 -30.99 15.84
C ILE A 359 9.94 -30.79 16.40
N ALA A 360 10.16 -29.73 17.19
CA ALA A 360 11.43 -29.49 17.87
C ALA A 360 11.82 -30.67 18.79
N ALA A 361 10.85 -31.33 19.42
CA ALA A 361 11.06 -32.48 20.29
C ALA A 361 11.13 -33.84 19.54
N SER A 362 10.64 -33.92 18.29
CA SER A 362 10.37 -35.19 17.59
C SER A 362 11.61 -36.03 17.23
N LYS A 363 12.81 -35.43 17.17
CA LYS A 363 14.06 -36.02 16.64
C LYS A 363 13.97 -36.59 15.21
N ASP A 364 12.83 -36.45 14.54
CA ASP A 364 12.60 -36.91 13.17
C ASP A 364 13.19 -35.87 12.20
N ARG A 365 14.30 -36.24 11.56
CA ARG A 365 15.03 -35.34 10.65
C ARG A 365 14.20 -34.92 9.45
N GLU A 366 13.44 -35.85 8.87
CA GLU A 366 12.60 -35.55 7.70
C GLU A 366 11.48 -34.58 8.08
N LEU A 367 10.85 -34.78 9.24
CA LEU A 367 9.84 -33.87 9.75
C LEU A 367 10.42 -32.46 10.01
N MET A 368 11.63 -32.37 10.57
CA MET A 368 12.33 -31.11 10.78
C MET A 368 12.71 -30.40 9.46
N ASP A 369 13.16 -31.14 8.44
CA ASP A 369 13.47 -30.60 7.10
C ASP A 369 12.21 -30.07 6.39
N LEU A 370 11.11 -30.83 6.45
CA LEU A 370 9.81 -30.41 5.93
C LEU A 370 9.31 -29.15 6.63
N TRP A 371 9.45 -29.09 7.96
CA TRP A 371 9.09 -27.90 8.74
C TRP A 371 9.91 -26.67 8.34
N ARG A 372 11.24 -26.80 8.21
CA ARG A 372 12.10 -25.70 7.72
C ARG A 372 11.67 -25.20 6.35
N THR A 373 11.36 -26.11 5.43
CA THR A 373 10.91 -25.78 4.07
C THR A 373 9.57 -25.05 4.08
N PHE A 374 8.62 -25.53 4.88
CA PHE A 374 7.32 -24.91 5.08
C PHE A 374 7.46 -23.49 5.66
N ILE A 375 8.24 -23.33 6.72
CA ILE A 375 8.51 -22.06 7.37
C ILE A 375 9.17 -21.05 6.40
N SER A 376 10.19 -21.48 5.66
CA SER A 376 10.85 -20.66 4.63
C SER A 376 9.85 -20.22 3.54
N SER A 377 8.90 -21.08 3.14
CA SER A 377 7.87 -20.70 2.17
C SER A 377 6.85 -19.69 2.69
N TYR A 378 6.67 -19.59 4.01
CA TYR A 378 5.80 -18.59 4.62
C TYR A 378 6.52 -17.26 4.81
N HIS A 379 7.56 -17.23 5.64
CA HIS A 379 8.20 -16.00 6.08
C HIS A 379 9.69 -15.88 5.73
N GLY A 380 10.24 -16.75 4.87
CA GLY A 380 11.56 -16.57 4.27
C GLY A 380 11.58 -15.38 3.29
N ASN A 381 12.78 -14.93 2.90
CA ASN A 381 12.91 -13.79 1.98
C ASN A 381 12.27 -14.06 0.60
N ASP A 382 12.29 -15.31 0.13
CA ASP A 382 11.61 -15.76 -1.09
C ASP A 382 10.24 -16.42 -0.83
N GLY A 383 9.81 -16.44 0.43
CA GLY A 383 8.48 -16.90 0.83
C GLY A 383 7.39 -15.86 0.62
N LEU A 384 6.16 -16.20 1.01
CA LEU A 384 4.97 -15.36 0.86
C LEU A 384 5.16 -13.93 1.40
N LEU A 385 5.72 -13.77 2.61
CA LEU A 385 5.89 -12.44 3.22
C LEU A 385 6.96 -11.59 2.51
N GLY A 386 8.08 -12.18 2.09
CA GLY A 386 9.11 -11.47 1.32
C GLY A 386 8.63 -11.11 -0.08
N PHE A 387 7.87 -11.99 -0.73
CA PHE A 387 7.22 -11.71 -2.01
C PHE A 387 6.19 -10.57 -1.88
N HIS A 388 5.36 -10.60 -0.83
CA HIS A 388 4.42 -9.53 -0.52
C HIS A 388 5.14 -8.19 -0.31
N ARG A 389 6.23 -8.17 0.46
CA ARG A 389 7.05 -6.97 0.70
C ARG A 389 7.49 -6.30 -0.61
N ARG A 390 8.09 -7.07 -1.53
CA ARG A 390 8.51 -6.57 -2.85
C ARG A 390 7.35 -6.06 -3.71
N LYS A 391 6.20 -6.73 -3.68
CA LYS A 391 4.99 -6.27 -4.39
C LYS A 391 4.48 -4.93 -3.83
N VAL A 392 4.42 -4.79 -2.51
CA VAL A 392 3.99 -3.55 -1.84
C VAL A 392 4.93 -2.40 -2.17
N PHE A 393 6.25 -2.62 -2.18
CA PHE A 393 7.25 -1.61 -2.53
C PHE A 393 6.92 -0.92 -3.87
N GLY A 394 6.72 -1.71 -4.93
CA GLY A 394 6.45 -1.18 -6.26
C GLY A 394 5.15 -0.36 -6.35
N PHE A 395 4.08 -0.81 -5.70
CA PHE A 395 2.82 -0.05 -5.65
C PHE A 395 2.96 1.25 -4.86
N LEU A 396 3.63 1.21 -3.69
CA LEU A 396 3.78 2.39 -2.85
C LEU A 396 4.73 3.43 -3.44
N ALA A 397 5.80 3.02 -4.13
CA ALA A 397 6.68 3.92 -4.85
C ALA A 397 5.93 4.77 -5.89
N VAL A 398 4.89 4.20 -6.52
CA VAL A 398 3.95 4.97 -7.36
C VAL A 398 3.01 5.80 -6.50
N SER A 399 2.32 5.19 -5.54
CA SER A 399 1.27 5.85 -4.75
C SER A 399 1.74 7.13 -4.06
N PHE A 400 2.91 7.11 -3.43
CA PHE A 400 3.42 8.27 -2.69
C PHE A 400 3.77 9.43 -3.63
N ARG A 401 4.35 9.13 -4.80
CA ARG A 401 4.65 10.13 -5.83
C ARG A 401 3.40 10.78 -6.41
N ILE A 402 2.30 10.03 -6.52
CA ILE A 402 1.03 10.56 -7.03
C ILE A 402 0.07 11.08 -5.96
N GLY A 403 0.54 11.28 -4.72
CA GLY A 403 -0.17 12.11 -3.73
C GLY A 403 -0.73 11.37 -2.53
N ARG A 404 -0.43 10.08 -2.40
CA ARG A 404 -0.67 9.37 -1.14
C ARG A 404 0.36 9.82 -0.11
N SER A 405 -0.08 10.22 1.08
CA SER A 405 0.81 10.71 2.14
C SER A 405 0.91 9.79 3.36
N THR A 406 0.22 8.66 3.35
CA THR A 406 0.23 7.66 4.43
C THR A 406 -0.30 6.32 3.93
N THR A 407 0.19 5.21 4.49
CA THR A 407 -0.49 3.91 4.34
C THR A 407 -1.73 3.83 5.24
N ILE A 408 -2.54 2.78 5.07
CA ILE A 408 -3.70 2.49 5.93
C ILE A 408 -3.30 2.42 7.41
N ASN A 409 -2.08 1.93 7.67
CA ASN A 409 -1.56 1.66 9.00
C ASN A 409 -0.79 2.85 9.58
N GLY A 410 -0.77 3.98 8.85
CA GLY A 410 -0.10 5.20 9.32
C GLY A 410 1.39 5.30 9.00
N LEU A 411 1.96 4.33 8.28
CA LEU A 411 3.38 4.32 7.87
C LEU A 411 3.64 5.29 6.69
N GLY A 412 4.91 5.68 6.53
CA GLY A 412 5.39 6.55 5.46
C GLY A 412 5.29 8.04 5.81
N ARG A 413 5.53 8.39 7.07
CA ARG A 413 5.41 9.76 7.60
C ARG A 413 6.76 10.39 7.92
N GLU A 414 7.84 9.62 7.95
CA GLU A 414 9.15 10.15 8.28
C GLU A 414 9.69 11.03 7.15
N ARG A 415 10.12 12.26 7.50
CA ARG A 415 10.61 13.24 6.50
C ARG A 415 12.03 12.98 5.99
N ARG A 416 12.73 11.98 6.53
CA ARG A 416 14.17 11.75 6.29
C ARG A 416 14.45 10.74 5.16
N THR A 417 13.49 9.92 4.81
CA THR A 417 13.60 8.87 3.79
C THR A 417 12.36 8.88 2.91
N GLU A 418 12.50 8.41 1.69
CA GLU A 418 11.35 8.18 0.81
C GLU A 418 10.32 7.25 1.53
N PRO A 419 9.03 7.62 1.60
CA PRO A 419 8.06 6.94 2.47
C PRO A 419 7.87 5.44 2.25
N TRP A 420 8.07 4.94 1.03
CA TRP A 420 7.92 3.51 0.74
C TRP A 420 9.11 2.67 1.22
N HIS A 421 10.30 3.27 1.42
CA HIS A 421 11.42 2.58 2.06
C HIS A 421 11.18 2.39 3.56
N GLU A 422 10.57 3.38 4.23
CA GLU A 422 10.12 3.23 5.62
C GLU A 422 9.17 2.03 5.75
N VAL A 423 8.20 1.92 4.84
CA VAL A 423 7.24 0.80 4.83
C VAL A 423 7.93 -0.53 4.55
N ASP A 424 8.88 -0.57 3.61
CA ASP A 424 9.66 -1.77 3.30
C ASP A 424 10.44 -2.28 4.51
N GLN A 425 11.13 -1.36 5.20
CA GLN A 425 11.88 -1.67 6.42
C GLN A 425 10.97 -2.19 7.53
N GLU A 426 9.79 -1.60 7.73
CA GLU A 426 8.84 -2.09 8.73
C GLU A 426 8.27 -3.47 8.38
N LEU A 427 7.99 -3.73 7.10
CA LEU A 427 7.58 -5.06 6.64
C LEU A 427 8.70 -6.09 6.84
N GLU A 428 9.94 -5.71 6.58
CA GLU A 428 11.10 -6.59 6.78
C GLU A 428 11.36 -6.87 8.26
N LYS A 429 11.34 -5.84 9.12
CA LYS A 429 11.43 -6.03 10.58
C LYS A 429 10.32 -6.96 11.08
N ALA A 430 9.07 -6.74 10.65
CA ALA A 430 7.95 -7.58 11.05
C ALA A 430 8.10 -9.03 10.55
N ARG A 431 8.68 -9.24 9.36
CA ARG A 431 9.03 -10.58 8.86
C ARG A 431 10.09 -11.24 9.75
N LEU A 432 11.15 -10.51 10.10
CA LEU A 432 12.27 -11.01 10.90
C LEU A 432 11.91 -11.33 12.36
N GLU A 433 10.85 -10.73 12.93
CA GLU A 433 10.29 -11.14 14.23
C GLU A 433 9.91 -12.62 14.31
N ARG A 434 9.70 -13.30 13.16
CA ARG A 434 9.36 -14.72 13.09
C ARG A 434 10.59 -15.65 13.09
N ARG A 435 11.78 -15.12 13.47
CA ARG A 435 13.08 -15.80 13.48
C ARG A 435 13.45 -16.39 12.11
N CYS A 436 13.83 -15.52 11.18
CA CYS A 436 14.50 -15.97 9.95
C CYS A 436 16.02 -16.02 10.17
N LEU A 437 16.65 -17.15 9.85
CA LEU A 437 18.09 -17.28 9.70
C LEU A 437 18.37 -17.36 8.20
N ASP A 438 18.37 -16.22 7.52
CA ASP A 438 19.00 -16.11 6.21
C ASP A 438 20.23 -15.22 6.40
N LEU A 439 21.41 -15.77 6.10
CA LEU A 439 22.65 -15.01 6.01
C LEU A 439 22.72 -14.44 4.60
N ASP A 440 22.73 -13.12 4.48
CA ASP A 440 23.03 -12.43 3.23
C ASP A 440 24.47 -12.75 2.80
N ASP A 441 24.62 -13.23 1.57
CA ASP A 441 25.92 -13.56 0.98
C ASP A 441 26.43 -12.42 0.07
N HIS A 442 27.74 -12.27 0.08
CA HIS A 442 28.49 -11.12 -0.43
C HIS A 442 28.41 -10.91 -1.95
N THR A 443 28.57 -9.63 -2.32
CA THR A 443 28.73 -9.12 -3.68
C THR A 443 30.09 -9.49 -4.30
N PRO A 444 30.14 -9.84 -5.59
CA PRO A 444 31.33 -9.64 -6.41
C PRO A 444 31.18 -8.37 -7.26
N ASP A 445 32.31 -7.69 -7.44
CA ASP A 445 32.52 -6.62 -8.41
C ASP A 445 32.52 -7.20 -9.84
N THR A 446 31.84 -6.51 -10.77
CA THR A 446 31.89 -6.81 -12.20
C THR A 446 32.53 -5.66 -12.94
N GLU A 447 33.45 -5.96 -13.86
CA GLU A 447 34.21 -4.95 -14.59
C GLU A 447 33.33 -3.98 -15.42
N PRO A 448 33.72 -2.70 -15.49
CA PRO A 448 32.93 -1.66 -16.16
C PRO A 448 32.90 -1.84 -17.68
N SER A 449 31.75 -1.56 -18.28
CA SER A 449 31.68 -1.30 -19.72
C SER A 449 32.46 -0.01 -20.06
N SER A 450 33.09 0.04 -21.23
CA SER A 450 33.97 1.15 -21.63
C SER A 450 33.23 2.46 -21.97
N ASN A 451 31.89 2.46 -21.95
CA ASN A 451 31.09 3.65 -22.28
C ASN A 451 30.85 4.49 -21.02
N LYS A 452 31.27 5.75 -21.10
CA LYS A 452 31.08 6.77 -20.07
C LYS A 452 29.79 7.54 -20.35
N VAL A 453 28.94 7.65 -19.34
CA VAL A 453 27.68 8.40 -19.40
C VAL A 453 27.72 9.44 -18.29
N PHE A 454 27.31 10.66 -18.59
CA PHE A 454 27.27 11.75 -17.62
C PHE A 454 25.86 11.96 -17.05
N VAL A 455 25.76 12.67 -15.91
CA VAL A 455 24.46 12.94 -15.29
C VAL A 455 23.60 13.86 -16.16
N SER A 456 24.20 14.82 -16.88
CA SER A 456 23.47 15.65 -17.85
C SER A 456 22.76 14.84 -18.93
N GLN A 457 23.34 13.69 -19.32
CA GLN A 457 22.69 12.75 -20.23
C GLN A 457 21.62 12.00 -19.47
N LEU A 458 21.97 11.33 -18.36
CA LEU A 458 21.03 10.52 -17.57
C LEU A 458 19.67 11.20 -17.35
N ILE A 459 19.66 12.46 -16.87
CA ILE A 459 18.42 13.16 -16.52
C ILE A 459 17.53 13.45 -17.74
N LYS A 460 18.09 13.54 -18.96
CA LYS A 460 17.32 13.75 -20.19
C LYS A 460 16.59 12.50 -20.66
N HIS A 461 17.09 11.31 -20.30
CA HIS A 461 16.53 10.03 -20.71
C HIS A 461 15.44 9.56 -19.72
N ASN A 462 14.29 10.25 -19.77
CA ASN A 462 13.11 9.96 -18.94
C ASN A 462 11.79 9.94 -19.73
N SER A 463 11.83 9.74 -21.04
CA SER A 463 10.63 9.77 -21.91
C SER A 463 10.67 8.68 -23.00
N GLU A 464 9.58 8.50 -23.73
CA GLU A 464 9.55 7.55 -24.85
C GLU A 464 10.48 7.96 -25.99
N GLU A 465 10.61 9.27 -26.23
CA GLU A 465 11.43 9.85 -27.29
C GLU A 465 12.92 9.75 -26.99
N THR A 466 13.29 9.83 -25.71
CA THR A 466 14.69 9.84 -25.25
C THR A 466 15.13 8.47 -24.75
N GLY A 467 14.21 7.64 -24.27
CA GLY A 467 14.51 6.39 -23.56
C GLY A 467 14.35 6.56 -22.04
N TYR A 468 14.28 5.44 -21.34
CA TYR A 468 14.06 5.37 -19.89
C TYR A 468 15.31 4.86 -19.19
N TRP A 469 16.22 5.77 -18.86
CA TRP A 469 17.50 5.43 -18.24
C TRP A 469 17.45 5.65 -16.74
N PHE A 470 18.20 4.85 -15.99
CA PHE A 470 18.45 5.06 -14.56
C PHE A 470 19.88 4.64 -14.23
N SER A 471 20.37 5.07 -13.07
CA SER A 471 21.66 4.65 -12.56
C SER A 471 21.53 3.83 -11.27
N ALA A 472 22.45 2.90 -11.06
CA ALA A 472 22.55 2.12 -9.83
C ALA A 472 23.99 1.65 -9.63
N GLU A 473 24.55 1.83 -8.43
CA GLU A 473 25.94 1.49 -8.08
C GLU A 473 26.97 2.00 -9.13
N GLY A 474 26.71 3.19 -9.70
CA GLY A 474 27.55 3.79 -10.75
C GLY A 474 27.40 3.17 -12.14
N GLY A 475 26.59 2.12 -12.34
CA GLY A 475 26.16 1.65 -13.66
C GLY A 475 25.02 2.50 -14.21
N VAL A 476 24.94 2.65 -15.54
CA VAL A 476 23.78 3.27 -16.23
C VAL A 476 23.09 2.24 -17.10
N TYR A 477 21.77 2.16 -16.99
CA TYR A 477 20.93 1.13 -17.58
C TYR A 477 19.81 1.74 -18.42
N ASP A 478 19.52 1.14 -19.58
CA ASP A 478 18.36 1.49 -20.40
C ASP A 478 17.24 0.46 -20.24
N ALA A 479 16.17 0.85 -19.54
CA ALA A 479 15.01 -0.02 -19.30
C ALA A 479 13.93 0.05 -20.38
N SER A 480 14.10 0.82 -21.46
CA SER A 480 13.05 1.08 -22.45
C SER A 480 12.45 -0.21 -23.03
N ALA A 481 13.30 -1.16 -23.40
CA ALA A 481 12.88 -2.46 -23.95
C ALA A 481 12.37 -3.46 -22.89
N PHE A 482 12.56 -3.17 -21.60
CA PHE A 482 12.19 -4.05 -20.50
C PHE A 482 10.93 -3.58 -19.76
N MET A 483 10.65 -2.27 -19.74
CA MET A 483 9.69 -1.68 -18.81
C MET A 483 8.30 -2.31 -18.86
N GLN A 484 7.80 -2.66 -20.05
CA GLN A 484 6.49 -3.29 -20.21
C GLN A 484 6.45 -4.73 -19.64
N ARG A 485 7.59 -5.40 -19.52
CA ARG A 485 7.72 -6.76 -18.99
C ARG A 485 8.10 -6.78 -17.51
N HIS A 486 8.45 -5.63 -16.93
CA HIS A 486 8.85 -5.55 -15.54
C HIS A 486 7.70 -5.95 -14.60
N PRO A 487 7.91 -6.86 -13.62
CA PRO A 487 6.86 -7.28 -12.69
C PRO A 487 6.20 -6.13 -11.90
N GLY A 488 6.99 -5.13 -11.53
CA GLY A 488 6.53 -3.89 -10.89
C GLY A 488 5.86 -2.88 -11.84
N GLY A 489 5.75 -3.21 -13.13
CA GLY A 489 5.13 -2.39 -14.16
C GLY A 489 6.06 -1.34 -14.78
N ASP A 490 5.55 -0.72 -15.84
CA ASP A 490 6.21 0.35 -16.59
C ASP A 490 6.21 1.68 -15.83
N THR A 491 5.16 1.90 -15.03
CA THR A 491 4.92 3.16 -14.31
C THR A 491 5.99 3.43 -13.25
N VAL A 492 6.42 2.42 -12.49
CA VAL A 492 7.50 2.60 -11.49
C VAL A 492 8.83 2.94 -12.17
N ILE A 493 9.13 2.31 -13.31
CA ILE A 493 10.34 2.59 -14.08
C ILE A 493 10.30 4.02 -14.61
N ALA A 494 9.19 4.42 -15.24
CA ALA A 494 9.03 5.78 -15.77
C ALA A 494 9.14 6.86 -14.69
N LEU A 495 8.69 6.59 -13.45
CA LEU A 495 8.84 7.52 -12.34
C LEU A 495 10.28 7.67 -11.86
N CYS A 496 11.07 6.60 -11.96
CA CYS A 496 12.45 6.56 -11.49
C CYS A 496 13.49 6.91 -12.57
N SER A 497 13.08 7.06 -13.83
CA SER A 497 14.01 7.40 -14.91
C SER A 497 14.62 8.78 -14.72
N GLY A 498 15.89 8.93 -15.12
CA GLY A 498 16.69 10.13 -14.90
C GLY A 498 17.24 10.26 -13.48
N GLN A 499 17.18 9.22 -12.64
CA GLN A 499 17.64 9.25 -11.24
C GLN A 499 18.63 8.12 -10.94
N ASP A 500 19.33 8.24 -9.81
CA ASP A 500 19.95 7.10 -9.14
C ASP A 500 18.90 6.35 -8.32
N VAL A 501 18.80 5.04 -8.54
CA VAL A 501 17.78 4.16 -7.95
C VAL A 501 18.41 3.04 -7.13
N THR A 502 19.68 3.18 -6.74
CA THR A 502 20.46 2.17 -6.02
C THR A 502 19.69 1.64 -4.82
N ASP A 503 19.23 2.54 -3.95
CA ASP A 503 18.50 2.17 -2.73
C ASP A 503 17.22 1.38 -3.05
N SER A 504 16.49 1.80 -4.08
CA SER A 504 15.24 1.12 -4.48
C SER A 504 15.50 -0.28 -5.00
N LEU A 505 16.56 -0.48 -5.80
CA LEU A 505 16.94 -1.80 -6.30
C LEU A 505 17.52 -2.69 -5.20
N THR A 506 18.28 -2.15 -4.25
CA THR A 506 18.75 -2.86 -3.06
C THR A 506 17.59 -3.36 -2.21
N ALA A 507 16.64 -2.48 -1.88
CA ALA A 507 15.50 -2.80 -1.01
C ALA A 507 14.69 -4.00 -1.54
N VAL A 508 14.42 -4.04 -2.85
CA VAL A 508 13.67 -5.14 -3.48
C VAL A 508 14.53 -6.33 -3.90
N GLY A 509 15.83 -6.32 -3.59
CA GLY A 509 16.77 -7.41 -3.85
C GLY A 509 17.19 -7.57 -5.31
N HIS A 510 17.00 -6.55 -6.15
CA HIS A 510 17.44 -6.58 -7.55
C HIS A 510 18.97 -6.57 -7.69
N LEU A 511 19.69 -5.98 -6.72
CA LEU A 511 21.17 -5.97 -6.69
C LEU A 511 21.77 -7.15 -5.91
N THR A 512 21.01 -7.76 -5.00
CA THR A 512 21.51 -8.87 -4.17
C THR A 512 21.19 -10.25 -4.77
N ASN A 513 20.07 -10.40 -5.49
CA ASN A 513 19.75 -11.65 -6.17
C ASN A 513 20.53 -11.78 -7.49
N SER A 514 21.44 -12.76 -7.58
CA SER A 514 22.34 -12.91 -8.73
C SER A 514 21.61 -13.10 -10.07
N LEU A 515 20.46 -13.78 -10.10
CA LEU A 515 19.69 -13.97 -11.34
C LEU A 515 19.08 -12.65 -11.82
N ILE A 516 18.55 -11.86 -10.89
CA ILE A 516 17.97 -10.55 -11.20
C ILE A 516 19.06 -9.55 -11.57
N ARG A 517 20.18 -9.53 -10.83
CA ARG A 517 21.35 -8.69 -11.13
C ARG A 517 21.92 -9.00 -12.51
N ASN A 518 22.09 -10.28 -12.87
CA ASN A 518 22.54 -10.65 -14.21
C ASN A 518 21.56 -10.17 -15.30
N LYS A 519 20.26 -10.19 -15.01
CA LYS A 519 19.25 -9.65 -15.92
C LYS A 519 19.34 -8.13 -16.03
N LEU A 520 19.54 -7.42 -14.93
CA LEU A 520 19.77 -5.96 -14.88
C LEU A 520 21.02 -5.59 -15.70
N GLU A 521 22.14 -6.29 -15.51
CA GLU A 521 23.39 -6.06 -16.25
C GLU A 521 23.23 -6.21 -17.77
N SER A 522 22.30 -7.06 -18.23
CA SER A 522 22.01 -7.17 -19.68
C SER A 522 21.42 -5.90 -20.31
N TYR A 523 21.01 -4.92 -19.49
CA TYR A 523 20.51 -3.61 -19.91
C TYR A 523 21.51 -2.47 -19.64
N ARG A 524 22.72 -2.77 -19.16
CA ARG A 524 23.74 -1.76 -18.89
C ARG A 524 24.27 -1.16 -20.19
N ILE A 525 24.25 0.17 -20.28
CA ILE A 525 24.73 0.93 -21.43
C ILE A 525 26.05 1.68 -21.16
N GLY A 526 26.41 1.83 -19.88
CA GLY A 526 27.60 2.58 -19.49
C GLY A 526 27.87 2.59 -17.99
N THR A 527 28.80 3.44 -17.60
CA THR A 527 29.10 3.82 -16.20
C THR A 527 28.94 5.33 -16.05
N LEU A 528 28.46 5.76 -14.88
CA LEU A 528 28.42 7.17 -14.54
C LEU A 528 29.85 7.70 -14.41
N GLU A 529 30.20 8.64 -15.29
CA GLU A 529 31.44 9.38 -15.20
C GLU A 529 31.22 10.60 -14.33
N LYS A 530 32.09 10.79 -13.33
CA LYS A 530 32.17 12.04 -12.58
C LYS A 530 33.29 12.91 -13.16
N PRO A 531 33.06 14.23 -13.35
CA PRO A 531 34.13 15.15 -13.70
C PRO A 531 35.27 15.09 -12.68
N LYS A 532 36.48 15.44 -13.10
CA LYS A 532 37.59 15.61 -12.16
C LYS A 532 37.47 16.98 -11.50
N PHE A 533 37.34 16.99 -10.19
CA PHE A 533 37.21 18.23 -9.43
C PHE A 533 38.58 18.76 -8.99
N ALA A 534 38.80 20.06 -9.14
CA ALA A 534 40.01 20.72 -8.66
C ALA A 534 40.00 20.96 -7.13
N SER A 535 38.81 20.90 -6.50
CA SER A 535 38.61 21.11 -5.07
C SER A 535 37.33 20.40 -4.59
N SER A 536 37.17 20.23 -3.27
CA SER A 536 35.92 19.72 -2.68
C SER A 536 34.74 20.65 -2.94
N HIS A 537 34.97 21.97 -2.96
CA HIS A 537 33.92 22.96 -3.26
C HIS A 537 33.38 22.82 -4.69
N ALA A 538 34.26 22.52 -5.66
CA ALA A 538 33.86 22.21 -7.03
C ALA A 538 33.01 20.93 -7.12
N GLU A 539 33.36 19.91 -6.34
CA GLU A 539 32.56 18.69 -6.23
C GLU A 539 31.18 18.98 -5.60
N GLU A 540 31.12 19.77 -4.52
CA GLU A 540 29.87 20.19 -3.87
C GLU A 540 28.93 20.94 -4.83
N LEU A 541 29.48 21.85 -5.65
CA LEU A 541 28.72 22.58 -6.67
C LEU A 541 28.11 21.63 -7.72
N TYR A 542 28.92 20.70 -8.23
CA TYR A 542 28.44 19.71 -9.18
C TYR A 542 27.35 18.83 -8.55
N MET A 543 27.56 18.35 -7.33
CA MET A 543 26.58 17.52 -6.63
C MET A 543 25.26 18.27 -6.36
N ALA A 544 25.31 19.56 -6.00
CA ALA A 544 24.10 20.38 -5.86
C ALA A 544 23.34 20.54 -7.21
N ALA A 545 24.06 20.65 -8.32
CA ALA A 545 23.45 20.65 -9.66
C ALA A 545 22.85 19.27 -10.03
N VAL A 546 23.50 18.17 -9.61
CA VAL A 546 22.98 16.81 -9.76
C VAL A 546 21.67 16.65 -9.00
N ASP A 547 21.60 17.08 -7.74
CA ASP A 547 20.39 17.01 -6.92
C ASP A 547 19.23 17.78 -7.56
N LEU A 548 19.48 19.01 -8.04
CA LEU A 548 18.49 19.81 -8.76
C LEU A 548 18.02 19.11 -10.05
N GLY A 549 18.95 18.53 -10.82
CA GLY A 549 18.66 17.87 -12.10
C GLY A 549 17.85 16.59 -11.94
N GLN A 550 18.24 15.73 -11.00
CA GLN A 550 17.51 14.51 -10.68
C GLN A 550 16.11 14.84 -10.15
N LYS A 551 15.98 15.87 -9.30
CA LYS A 551 14.67 16.31 -8.79
C LYS A 551 13.78 16.88 -9.89
N ALA A 552 14.34 17.65 -10.83
CA ALA A 552 13.61 18.14 -11.99
C ALA A 552 13.08 16.99 -12.87
N ALA A 553 13.91 15.97 -13.12
CA ALA A 553 13.50 14.78 -13.86
C ALA A 553 12.38 14.01 -13.13
N GLU A 554 12.50 13.81 -11.81
CA GLU A 554 11.46 13.18 -10.99
C GLU A 554 10.13 13.93 -11.11
N MET A 555 10.13 15.24 -10.93
CA MET A 555 8.90 16.04 -10.94
C MET A 555 8.22 16.05 -12.31
N GLU A 556 9.00 16.10 -13.39
CA GLU A 556 8.47 15.93 -14.75
C GLU A 556 7.80 14.56 -14.89
N ASN A 557 8.44 13.49 -14.43
CA ASN A 557 7.89 12.13 -14.51
C ASN A 557 6.58 11.99 -13.74
N VAL A 558 6.53 12.53 -12.51
CA VAL A 558 5.34 12.54 -11.66
C VAL A 558 4.21 13.31 -12.34
N HIS A 559 4.47 14.51 -12.84
CA HIS A 559 3.47 15.31 -13.53
C HIS A 559 2.94 14.60 -14.78
N ARG A 560 3.83 13.95 -15.55
CA ARG A 560 3.45 13.18 -16.74
C ARG A 560 2.50 12.01 -16.43
N ARG A 561 2.44 11.51 -15.18
CA ARG A 561 1.45 10.49 -14.78
C ARG A 561 0.03 11.03 -14.71
N ASN A 562 -0.16 12.34 -14.55
CA ASN A 562 -1.50 12.93 -14.51
C ASN A 562 -2.26 12.78 -15.84
N PHE A 563 -1.57 12.59 -16.97
CA PHE A 563 -2.21 12.26 -18.25
C PHE A 563 -2.92 10.91 -18.22
N GLN A 564 -2.49 9.96 -17.38
CA GLN A 564 -3.19 8.69 -17.19
C GLN A 564 -4.57 8.91 -16.53
N LEU A 565 -4.79 10.00 -15.80
CA LEU A 565 -6.08 10.32 -15.16
C LEU A 565 -7.14 10.77 -16.17
N LEU A 566 -6.70 11.49 -17.20
CA LEU A 566 -7.59 12.00 -18.25
C LEU A 566 -8.31 10.85 -18.98
N ASN A 567 -7.56 9.79 -19.32
CA ASN A 567 -8.09 8.64 -20.05
C ASN A 567 -8.33 7.40 -19.19
N GLY A 568 -7.93 7.44 -17.92
CA GLY A 568 -8.14 6.37 -16.96
C GLY A 568 -9.58 6.34 -16.44
N LYS A 569 -9.99 5.15 -15.98
CA LYS A 569 -11.29 4.95 -15.33
C LYS A 569 -11.12 5.05 -13.81
N LEU A 570 -11.51 6.18 -13.22
CA LEU A 570 -11.57 6.35 -11.76
C LEU A 570 -12.87 5.79 -11.16
N THR A 571 -13.85 5.51 -12.03
CA THR A 571 -15.05 4.71 -11.81
C THR A 571 -15.35 3.91 -13.08
N MET A 572 -16.13 2.84 -12.97
CA MET A 572 -16.56 2.02 -14.12
C MET A 572 -17.32 2.81 -15.20
N LEU A 573 -17.89 3.95 -14.81
CA LEU A 573 -18.71 4.84 -15.64
C LEU A 573 -17.88 5.88 -16.41
N ASP A 574 -16.58 5.99 -16.13
CA ASP A 574 -15.73 6.96 -16.83
C ASP A 574 -15.48 6.50 -18.26
N GLU A 575 -15.63 7.42 -19.20
CA GLU A 575 -15.25 7.24 -20.59
C GLU A 575 -13.95 8.00 -20.92
N PRO A 576 -13.20 7.55 -21.95
CA PRO A 576 -12.07 8.29 -22.48
C PRO A 576 -12.47 9.71 -22.90
N GLU A 577 -11.50 10.63 -22.94
CA GLU A 577 -11.71 12.00 -23.43
C GLU A 577 -12.83 12.79 -22.73
N THR A 578 -13.23 12.34 -21.53
CA THR A 578 -14.27 12.96 -20.73
C THR A 578 -13.69 13.39 -19.39
N LEU A 579 -13.83 14.68 -19.08
CA LEU A 579 -13.48 15.23 -17.77
C LEU A 579 -14.69 15.14 -16.83
N THR A 580 -14.69 14.12 -15.97
CA THR A 580 -15.71 13.99 -14.91
C THR A 580 -15.34 14.81 -13.68
N PRO A 581 -16.30 15.20 -12.82
CA PRO A 581 -16.00 15.95 -11.59
C PRO A 581 -14.93 15.29 -10.71
N LYS A 582 -14.93 13.94 -10.64
CA LYS A 582 -13.88 13.20 -9.93
C LYS A 582 -12.50 13.38 -10.56
N LYS A 583 -12.38 13.27 -11.89
CA LYS A 583 -11.11 13.50 -12.61
C LYS A 583 -10.63 14.93 -12.42
N GLU A 584 -11.53 15.91 -12.57
CA GLU A 584 -11.24 17.33 -12.35
C GLU A 584 -10.65 17.57 -10.96
N ARG A 585 -11.29 17.05 -9.90
CA ARG A 585 -10.80 17.18 -8.53
C ARG A 585 -9.36 16.66 -8.39
N HIS A 586 -9.07 15.46 -8.89
CA HIS A 586 -7.72 14.90 -8.78
C HIS A 586 -6.67 15.67 -9.58
N LEU A 587 -7.05 16.26 -10.71
CA LEU A 587 -6.16 17.12 -11.49
C LEU A 587 -5.89 18.44 -10.76
N ILE A 588 -6.90 19.03 -10.10
CA ILE A 588 -6.74 20.21 -9.25
C ILE A 588 -5.81 19.89 -8.07
N ASP A 589 -6.03 18.77 -7.38
CA ASP A 589 -5.17 18.34 -6.26
C ASP A 589 -3.73 18.12 -6.71
N SER A 590 -3.52 17.56 -7.90
CA SER A 590 -2.19 17.34 -8.47
C SER A 590 -1.51 18.65 -8.86
N LYS A 591 -2.26 19.60 -9.43
CA LYS A 591 -1.78 20.95 -9.73
C LYS A 591 -1.40 21.71 -8.46
N LYS A 592 -2.22 21.62 -7.42
CA LYS A 592 -1.92 22.20 -6.12
C LYS A 592 -0.64 21.62 -5.53
N ARG A 593 -0.43 20.31 -5.62
CA ARG A 593 0.81 19.67 -5.16
C ARG A 593 2.03 20.13 -5.95
N LEU A 594 1.89 20.28 -7.26
CA LEU A 594 2.95 20.85 -8.10
C LEU A 594 3.34 22.24 -7.60
N GLN A 595 2.36 23.09 -7.29
CA GLN A 595 2.56 24.47 -6.84
C GLN A 595 3.07 24.59 -5.41
N ASP A 596 2.50 23.81 -4.49
CA ASP A 596 2.69 23.98 -3.04
C ASP A 596 3.80 23.09 -2.46
N GLU A 597 4.18 22.01 -3.15
CA GLU A 597 5.16 21.04 -2.65
C GLU A 597 6.35 20.89 -3.61
N HIS A 598 6.11 20.74 -4.91
CA HIS A 598 7.17 20.46 -5.87
C HIS A 598 7.97 21.72 -6.26
N VAL A 599 7.31 22.79 -6.71
CA VAL A 599 8.00 24.02 -7.09
C VAL A 599 8.87 24.60 -5.95
N PRO A 600 8.42 24.64 -4.68
CA PRO A 600 9.25 25.10 -3.57
C PRO A 600 10.52 24.26 -3.37
N VAL A 601 10.46 22.93 -3.56
CA VAL A 601 11.65 22.07 -3.44
C VAL A 601 12.65 22.35 -4.55
N LEU A 602 12.21 22.54 -5.80
CA LEU A 602 13.11 22.95 -6.88
C LEU A 602 13.72 24.34 -6.63
N ALA A 603 12.92 25.28 -6.12
CA ALA A 603 13.38 26.61 -5.76
C ALA A 603 14.43 26.58 -4.63
N MET A 604 14.25 25.71 -3.62
CA MET A 604 15.22 25.50 -2.55
C MET A 604 16.54 24.93 -3.08
N LEU A 605 16.49 23.92 -3.96
CA LEU A 605 17.69 23.33 -4.56
C LEU A 605 18.42 24.33 -5.47
N LEU A 606 17.68 25.13 -6.24
CA LEU A 606 18.24 26.19 -7.06
C LEU A 606 18.88 27.29 -6.20
N ASP A 607 18.22 27.76 -5.14
CA ASP A 607 18.82 28.76 -4.24
C ASP A 607 20.07 28.22 -3.52
N ALA A 608 20.07 26.96 -3.10
CA ALA A 608 21.23 26.33 -2.48
C ALA A 608 22.43 26.24 -3.44
N LEU A 609 22.18 25.91 -4.72
CA LEU A 609 23.20 25.92 -5.76
C LEU A 609 23.74 27.33 -6.01
N LEU A 610 22.86 28.33 -6.14
CA LEU A 610 23.24 29.74 -6.31
C LEU A 610 24.04 30.28 -5.10
N ASP A 611 23.64 29.93 -3.88
CA ASP A 611 24.35 30.29 -2.65
C ASP A 611 25.77 29.69 -2.62
N SER A 612 25.92 28.46 -3.11
CA SER A 612 27.21 27.78 -3.20
C SER A 612 28.11 28.43 -4.25
N ILE A 613 27.55 28.90 -5.37
CA ILE A 613 28.28 29.67 -6.40
C ILE A 613 28.72 31.04 -5.84
N GLY A 614 27.85 31.72 -5.08
CA GLY A 614 28.15 33.02 -4.48
C GLY A 614 29.26 32.99 -3.43
N LYS A 615 29.72 31.81 -2.99
CA LYS A 615 30.86 31.63 -2.09
C LYS A 615 32.21 31.51 -2.82
N LEU A 616 32.20 31.48 -4.15
CA LEU A 616 33.43 31.54 -4.95
C LEU A 616 34.07 32.93 -4.80
N ASP A 617 35.39 33.01 -5.04
CA ASP A 617 36.18 34.25 -4.93
C ASP A 617 35.96 35.18 -6.16
N MET A 618 34.69 35.34 -6.55
CA MET A 618 34.24 35.98 -7.79
C MET A 618 32.90 36.67 -7.55
N GLU A 619 32.73 37.90 -8.04
CA GLU A 619 31.49 38.66 -7.84
C GLU A 619 30.45 38.35 -8.95
N PHE A 620 29.35 37.70 -8.58
CA PHE A 620 28.16 37.51 -9.43
C PHE A 620 26.95 38.21 -8.80
N ASP A 621 26.16 38.94 -9.60
CA ASP A 621 24.87 39.47 -9.13
C ASP A 621 23.79 38.37 -9.19
N LEU A 622 23.56 37.72 -8.05
CA LEU A 622 22.55 36.68 -7.88
C LEU A 622 21.26 37.21 -7.22
N SER A 623 21.21 38.51 -6.91
CA SER A 623 20.20 39.09 -6.01
C SER A 623 18.78 38.94 -6.55
N ALA A 624 18.57 39.19 -7.84
CA ALA A 624 17.27 39.10 -8.49
C ALA A 624 16.74 37.64 -8.51
N THR A 625 17.57 36.69 -8.94
CA THR A 625 17.18 35.27 -9.03
C THR A 625 16.91 34.68 -7.65
N ARG A 626 17.76 34.97 -6.66
CA ARG A 626 17.56 34.51 -5.28
C ARG A 626 16.32 35.14 -4.63
N ALA A 627 16.02 36.41 -4.92
CA ALA A 627 14.78 37.04 -4.47
C ALA A 627 13.54 36.35 -5.06
N GLN A 628 13.57 35.95 -6.33
CA GLN A 628 12.49 35.14 -6.93
C GLN A 628 12.34 33.79 -6.22
N MET A 629 13.44 33.07 -5.96
CA MET A 629 13.39 31.79 -5.26
C MET A 629 12.85 31.93 -3.83
N ALA A 630 13.27 32.96 -3.09
CA ALA A 630 12.74 33.24 -1.76
C ALA A 630 11.21 33.42 -1.75
N VAL A 631 10.64 34.04 -2.79
CA VAL A 631 9.17 34.19 -2.95
C VAL A 631 8.47 32.85 -3.22
N LEU A 632 9.14 31.89 -3.87
CA LEU A 632 8.60 30.55 -4.13
C LEU A 632 8.70 29.63 -2.90
N VAL A 633 9.73 29.82 -2.07
CA VAL A 633 9.95 29.01 -0.85
C VAL A 633 9.07 29.49 0.31
N THR A 634 8.65 30.76 0.32
CA THR A 634 7.86 31.32 1.42
C THR A 634 6.40 30.83 1.37
N PRO A 635 5.92 30.09 2.40
CA PRO A 635 4.53 29.63 2.45
C PRO A 635 3.58 30.83 2.54
N GLY A 636 2.59 30.92 1.65
CA GLY A 636 1.42 31.80 1.82
C GLY A 636 1.42 33.16 1.10
N THR A 637 2.38 33.47 0.22
CA THR A 637 2.28 34.67 -0.63
C THR A 637 1.44 34.37 -1.89
N GLY A 638 0.12 34.49 -1.75
CA GLY A 638 -0.85 34.46 -2.83
C GLY A 638 -0.99 33.11 -3.51
N LEU A 639 -1.83 32.23 -2.96
CA LEU A 639 -2.35 31.10 -3.73
C LEU A 639 -3.07 31.67 -4.95
N GLY A 640 -2.53 31.45 -6.15
CA GLY A 640 -3.37 31.49 -7.32
C GLY A 640 -4.51 30.52 -7.07
N THR A 641 -5.75 31.00 -6.98
CA THR A 641 -6.92 30.12 -7.01
C THR A 641 -6.75 29.23 -8.23
N VAL A 642 -6.51 27.92 -8.02
CA VAL A 642 -6.43 26.98 -9.13
C VAL A 642 -7.77 27.06 -9.84
N THR A 643 -7.76 27.68 -11.02
CA THR A 643 -8.96 27.80 -11.84
C THR A 643 -9.41 26.39 -12.20
N ARG A 644 -10.69 26.11 -11.96
CA ARG A 644 -11.35 24.86 -12.36
C ARG A 644 -11.10 24.59 -13.84
N PHE A 645 -11.03 23.31 -14.19
CA PHE A 645 -10.92 22.92 -15.60
C PHE A 645 -12.33 22.82 -16.16
N LEU A 646 -12.66 23.70 -17.11
CA LEU A 646 -14.02 23.77 -17.67
C LEU A 646 -14.40 22.51 -18.45
N ASP A 647 -13.43 21.92 -19.13
CA ASP A 647 -13.60 20.75 -19.98
C ASP A 647 -12.28 19.97 -20.13
N TYR A 648 -12.36 18.84 -20.84
CA TYR A 648 -11.23 17.94 -21.10
C TYR A 648 -10.07 18.65 -21.82
N GLU A 649 -10.35 19.46 -22.85
CA GLU A 649 -9.32 20.14 -23.62
C GLU A 649 -8.56 21.17 -22.78
N THR A 650 -9.27 21.94 -21.95
CA THR A 650 -8.66 22.90 -21.02
C THR A 650 -7.77 22.18 -20.00
N ALA A 651 -8.18 21.00 -19.52
CA ALA A 651 -7.37 20.17 -18.63
C ALA A 651 -6.12 19.63 -19.34
N LEU A 652 -6.27 19.13 -20.56
CA LEU A 652 -5.18 18.60 -21.37
C LEU A 652 -4.13 19.68 -21.68
N ASP A 653 -4.58 20.86 -22.09
CA ASP A 653 -3.70 22.00 -22.39
C ASP A 653 -2.97 22.50 -21.14
N GLY A 654 -3.66 22.55 -20.00
CA GLY A 654 -3.04 22.85 -18.71
C GLY A 654 -1.92 21.87 -18.38
N LEU A 655 -2.18 20.56 -18.48
CA LEU A 655 -1.17 19.53 -18.24
C LEU A 655 0.01 19.63 -19.21
N LYS A 656 -0.24 19.85 -20.50
CA LYS A 656 0.80 20.02 -21.53
C LYS A 656 1.68 21.23 -21.23
N LYS A 657 1.09 22.36 -20.88
CA LYS A 657 1.82 23.59 -20.52
C LYS A 657 2.72 23.36 -19.32
N ASP A 658 2.19 22.80 -18.25
CA ASP A 658 2.95 22.52 -17.03
C ASP A 658 4.06 21.49 -17.30
N SER A 659 3.78 20.45 -18.11
CA SER A 659 4.78 19.47 -18.54
C SER A 659 5.92 20.11 -19.32
N SER A 660 5.60 21.00 -20.26
CA SER A 660 6.61 21.70 -21.07
C SER A 660 7.52 22.59 -20.21
N ARG A 661 7.00 23.21 -19.14
CA ARG A 661 7.81 24.01 -18.21
C ARG A 661 8.71 23.15 -17.33
N LEU A 662 8.24 21.98 -16.91
CA LEU A 662 9.08 21.02 -16.19
C LEU A 662 10.20 20.47 -17.09
N THR A 663 9.91 20.17 -18.36
CA THR A 663 10.93 19.81 -19.35
C THR A 663 11.95 20.93 -19.52
N GLU A 664 11.52 22.18 -19.62
CA GLU A 664 12.41 23.35 -19.73
C GLU A 664 13.35 23.48 -18.54
N VAL A 665 12.85 23.34 -17.31
CA VAL A 665 13.68 23.32 -16.08
C VAL A 665 14.75 22.23 -16.17
N LYS A 666 14.34 21.00 -16.48
CA LYS A 666 15.25 19.85 -16.56
C LYS A 666 16.33 20.04 -17.63
N GLU A 667 15.95 20.50 -18.82
CA GLU A 667 16.90 20.74 -19.93
C GLU A 667 17.91 21.85 -19.61
N LEU A 668 17.47 22.93 -18.93
CA LEU A 668 18.36 24.00 -18.48
C LEU A 668 19.38 23.49 -17.46
N VAL A 669 18.95 22.68 -16.48
CA VAL A 669 19.85 22.09 -15.49
C VAL A 669 20.79 21.07 -16.14
N ALA A 670 20.32 20.32 -17.13
CA ALA A 670 21.17 19.42 -17.90
C ALA A 670 22.25 20.17 -18.69
N MET A 671 21.96 21.36 -19.21
CA MET A 671 22.97 22.22 -19.84
C MET A 671 24.04 22.68 -18.83
N VAL A 672 23.62 23.06 -17.61
CA VAL A 672 24.55 23.42 -16.52
C VAL A 672 25.46 22.24 -16.16
N LEU A 673 24.88 21.05 -15.97
CA LEU A 673 25.65 19.83 -15.71
C LEU A 673 26.62 19.52 -16.87
N GLY A 674 26.15 19.64 -18.11
CA GLY A 674 26.97 19.44 -19.30
C GLY A 674 28.16 20.41 -19.38
N THR A 675 28.01 21.65 -18.90
CA THR A 675 29.13 22.59 -18.77
C THR A 675 30.16 22.11 -17.75
N PHE A 676 29.73 21.63 -16.57
CA PHE A 676 30.66 21.06 -15.58
C PHE A 676 31.37 19.79 -16.06
N GLU A 677 30.75 19.05 -16.97
CA GLU A 677 31.21 17.78 -17.50
C GLU A 677 32.09 17.92 -18.75
N ASP A 678 32.19 19.13 -19.31
CA ASP A 678 33.08 19.41 -20.44
C ASP A 678 34.55 19.26 -20.00
N PRO A 679 35.39 18.49 -20.73
CA PRO A 679 36.81 18.34 -20.39
C PRO A 679 37.61 19.65 -20.36
N GLY A 680 37.15 20.68 -21.05
CA GLY A 680 37.72 22.03 -21.07
C GLY A 680 37.18 22.97 -19.98
N PHE A 681 36.26 22.50 -19.13
CA PHE A 681 35.73 23.31 -18.03
C PHE A 681 36.79 23.53 -16.94
N THR A 682 36.95 24.80 -16.52
CA THR A 682 37.78 25.14 -15.37
C THR A 682 37.05 26.10 -14.45
N TYR A 683 37.03 25.79 -13.15
CA TYR A 683 36.40 26.62 -12.12
C TYR A 683 37.07 27.99 -11.93
N SER A 684 38.21 28.23 -12.57
CA SER A 684 38.92 29.52 -12.62
C SER A 684 38.48 30.42 -13.78
N GLU A 685 37.76 29.90 -14.78
CA GLU A 685 37.31 30.69 -15.93
C GLU A 685 35.98 31.39 -15.65
N GLN A 686 36.06 32.70 -15.43
CA GLN A 686 34.91 33.55 -15.13
C GLN A 686 33.79 33.46 -16.17
N SER A 687 34.11 33.46 -17.45
CA SER A 687 33.11 33.39 -18.54
C SER A 687 32.28 32.10 -18.52
N GLN A 688 32.87 30.97 -18.12
CA GLN A 688 32.17 29.69 -18.03
C GLN A 688 31.19 29.69 -16.84
N LEU A 689 31.60 30.24 -15.70
CA LEU A 689 30.74 30.41 -14.53
C LEU A 689 29.63 31.45 -14.76
N GLU A 690 29.91 32.54 -15.47
CA GLU A 690 28.89 33.51 -15.90
C GLU A 690 27.81 32.85 -16.78
N SER A 691 28.22 31.97 -17.70
CA SER A 691 27.29 31.19 -18.53
C SER A 691 26.42 30.23 -17.70
N ILE A 692 26.99 29.61 -16.66
CA ILE A 692 26.24 28.77 -15.72
C ILE A 692 25.23 29.61 -14.94
N VAL A 693 25.64 30.76 -14.41
CA VAL A 693 24.77 31.68 -13.66
C VAL A 693 23.63 32.22 -14.52
N ASP A 694 23.89 32.57 -15.78
CA ASP A 694 22.83 32.97 -16.74
C ASP A 694 21.83 31.83 -16.97
N THR A 695 22.33 30.61 -17.18
CA THR A 695 21.46 29.44 -17.39
C THR A 695 20.63 29.11 -16.15
N LEU A 696 21.22 29.17 -14.95
CA LEU A 696 20.50 28.99 -13.68
C LEU A 696 19.47 30.08 -13.44
N SER A 697 19.75 31.33 -13.83
CA SER A 697 18.78 32.43 -13.75
C SER A 697 17.59 32.20 -14.69
N ARG A 698 17.82 31.57 -15.85
CA ARG A 698 16.75 31.15 -16.76
C ARG A 698 15.88 30.01 -16.19
N VAL A 699 16.39 29.19 -15.26
CA VAL A 699 15.58 28.16 -14.56
C VAL A 699 14.50 28.79 -13.69
N ALA A 700 14.72 29.98 -13.13
CA ALA A 700 13.76 30.63 -12.26
C ALA A 700 12.43 30.97 -12.95
N SER A 701 12.48 31.37 -14.23
CA SER A 701 11.30 31.77 -15.01
C SER A 701 10.22 30.67 -15.12
N PRO A 702 10.51 29.45 -15.61
CA PRO A 702 9.51 28.38 -15.64
C PRO A 702 9.02 27.98 -14.25
N LEU A 703 9.84 28.07 -13.19
CA LEU A 703 9.40 27.81 -11.82
C LEU A 703 8.36 28.84 -11.32
N VAL A 704 8.56 30.12 -11.63
CA VAL A 704 7.60 31.19 -11.32
C VAL A 704 6.27 30.95 -12.05
N VAL A 705 6.33 30.58 -13.34
CA VAL A 705 5.13 30.25 -14.12
C VAL A 705 4.40 29.04 -13.53
N LEU A 706 5.12 27.99 -13.15
CA LEU A 706 4.55 26.79 -12.54
C LEU A 706 3.88 27.09 -11.19
N ALA A 707 4.45 28.01 -10.40
CA ALA A 707 3.85 28.50 -9.16
C ALA A 707 2.55 29.30 -9.37
N GLY A 708 2.23 29.68 -10.62
CA GLY A 708 1.09 30.53 -10.95
C GLY A 708 1.29 31.99 -10.55
N LYS A 709 2.55 32.46 -10.51
CA LYS A 709 2.94 33.82 -10.14
C LYS A 709 3.43 34.65 -11.32
#